data_AF-A0A3M7CVY5-F1
#
_entry.id   AF-A0A3M7CVY5-F1
#
_cell.length_a   1.000
_cell.length_b   1.000
_cell.length_c   1.000
_cell.angle_alpha   90.00
_cell.angle_beta   90.00
_cell.angle_gamma   90.00
#
_symmetry.space_group_name_H-M   'P 1'
#
loop_
_entity.id
_entity.type
_entity.pdbx_description
1 polymer ?
#
loop_
_entity_poly.entity_id
_entity_poly.type
_entity_poly.pdbx_seq_one_letter_code
_entity_poly.pdbx_strand_id
1 'polypeptide(L)'
;MSGRKDFLSQKAPENYVAGLGRGATGFTTRSDLGPAREGPSEEQLKEALAKRAAALGTSAPTAYGVGKKKDDEAEEEQFQDAENEEGLFATGNYDREDDEADRIYQSVDERMDRRRKARREAREQQEREDYERNNPKIQQQFADLKRALGTVSDEDWANIPEVGDLTGRNRRNKQNERQRFYAVPDTVLAGARDGAQMGTEVQDEGMATEAGGAGAEQADGTMTNFADIGAARNRVMQVRLDAAAQSQQQDTSGAASVAGGGTSTSVDPKGYLTSLTKTEMKASEIPVGDIKRARVLLESVIKRNPRHGPGWIAAARLEEFAGKAQSAQNVIRRGTEMCPKSEDVWLEAIRLSASHGNKANAKILAANAIKSNDRSVKLWVEAMGLEDQPLAKKRVLRKALDHIPQSVAIWKEAVNLEEDPSDAKLMLAKATEIIPLSVELWLALARLETPEEAQKVLNKARKAVPASFEIWIAAARLQEQTGQTQMVAKVMERGVKSLARESAMLKREEWISQAEICEEEGAVLTCQAIIRETLGWGLDEDDDRKQIWLDDAKASTNRGRYETARAIYAYAIRVFYNRKSVWLAAAELERQHGSREALWDLLGEAVKSCPTSEVLWMQLAREKWQAGEIDEARKVLGLAFQANPGNEDIWLAAVKLEAENGETDKARALLAEARGEA
;
A
#
# COMPACT_ATOMS: atom_id res chain seq x y z
N MET A 1 41.85 -33.07 -38.74
CA MET A 1 41.94 -33.67 -40.08
C MET A 1 41.05 -32.89 -41.04
N SER A 2 41.70 -32.35 -42.06
CA SER A 2 41.24 -31.38 -43.06
C SER A 2 40.02 -31.84 -43.86
N GLY A 3 38.87 -31.22 -43.64
CA GLY A 3 37.86 -31.02 -44.68
C GLY A 3 38.20 -29.71 -45.40
N ARG A 4 39.25 -29.73 -46.23
CA ARG A 4 39.64 -28.59 -47.06
C ARG A 4 38.38 -28.17 -47.83
N LYS A 5 37.95 -26.92 -47.65
CA LYS A 5 36.84 -26.35 -48.43
C LYS A 5 37.32 -26.29 -49.88
N ASP A 6 36.98 -27.32 -50.64
CA ASP A 6 37.51 -27.64 -51.97
C ASP A 6 37.41 -26.46 -52.95
N PHE A 7 36.40 -25.61 -52.78
CA PHE A 7 36.15 -24.44 -53.62
C PHE A 7 37.24 -23.34 -53.55
N LEU A 8 37.98 -23.21 -52.44
CA LEU A 8 39.03 -22.19 -52.28
C LEU A 8 40.34 -22.56 -53.01
N SER A 9 40.54 -23.84 -53.33
CA SER A 9 41.70 -24.35 -54.07
C SER A 9 41.45 -24.51 -55.56
N GLN A 10 40.21 -24.38 -56.03
CA GLN A 10 39.84 -24.50 -57.44
C GLN A 10 39.90 -23.13 -58.13
N LYS A 11 40.36 -23.09 -59.40
CA LYS A 11 40.24 -21.90 -60.25
C LYS A 11 38.77 -21.66 -60.60
N ALA A 12 38.38 -20.39 -60.72
CA ALA A 12 37.02 -20.03 -61.14
C ALA A 12 36.72 -20.61 -62.54
N PRO A 13 35.50 -21.14 -62.80
CA PRO A 13 35.11 -21.65 -64.11
C PRO A 13 35.18 -20.59 -65.20
N GLU A 14 35.64 -20.96 -66.40
CA GLU A 14 36.03 -20.03 -67.49
C GLU A 14 34.88 -19.18 -68.10
N ASN A 15 33.63 -19.32 -67.64
CA ASN A 15 32.50 -18.48 -68.09
C ASN A 15 31.60 -18.00 -66.93
N TYR A 16 32.07 -18.06 -65.68
CA TYR A 16 31.29 -17.60 -64.52
C TYR A 16 31.47 -16.10 -64.27
N VAL A 17 30.37 -15.33 -64.40
CA VAL A 17 30.32 -13.91 -64.02
C VAL A 17 29.79 -13.79 -62.59
N ALA A 18 30.61 -13.30 -61.64
CA ALA A 18 30.33 -13.42 -60.21
C ALA A 18 29.02 -12.75 -59.72
N GLY A 19 28.55 -11.69 -60.39
CA GLY A 19 27.26 -11.04 -60.10
C GLY A 19 26.06 -11.76 -60.74
N LEU A 20 26.15 -12.04 -62.04
CA LEU A 20 25.07 -12.64 -62.82
C LEU A 20 24.90 -14.15 -62.54
N GLY A 21 26.01 -14.88 -62.38
CA GLY A 21 26.03 -16.31 -62.08
C GLY A 21 25.58 -16.66 -60.66
N ARG A 22 25.54 -15.69 -59.74
CA ARG A 22 24.90 -15.80 -58.41
C ARG A 22 23.40 -15.48 -58.44
N GLY A 23 22.88 -14.95 -59.56
CA GLY A 23 21.51 -14.44 -59.65
C GLY A 23 21.31 -13.11 -58.89
N ALA A 24 22.38 -12.35 -58.66
CA ALA A 24 22.28 -11.04 -58.01
C ALA A 24 21.88 -9.97 -59.03
N THR A 25 20.75 -9.30 -58.82
CA THR A 25 20.31 -8.13 -59.58
C THR A 25 20.55 -6.87 -58.76
N GLY A 26 21.16 -5.84 -59.37
CA GLY A 26 21.29 -4.52 -58.74
C GLY A 26 19.92 -3.88 -58.51
N PHE A 27 19.75 -3.17 -57.40
CA PHE A 27 18.51 -2.46 -57.08
C PHE A 27 18.44 -1.16 -57.86
N THR A 28 17.55 -1.04 -58.85
CA THR A 28 17.34 0.22 -59.58
C THR A 28 16.49 1.17 -58.73
N THR A 29 17.05 2.32 -58.35
CA THR A 29 16.28 3.42 -57.73
C THR A 29 15.80 4.39 -58.82
N ARG A 30 14.78 5.20 -58.53
CA ARG A 30 14.03 6.06 -59.48
C ARG A 30 14.86 7.06 -60.31
N SER A 31 16.15 7.18 -60.03
CA SER A 31 17.10 8.08 -60.71
C SER A 31 17.68 7.50 -62.01
N ASP A 32 17.53 6.19 -62.26
CA ASP A 32 18.21 5.47 -63.35
C ASP A 32 17.42 5.37 -64.68
N LEU A 33 16.27 6.04 -64.80
CA LEU A 33 15.49 6.07 -66.04
C LEU A 33 15.98 7.19 -66.99
N GLY A 34 17.22 7.08 -67.46
CA GLY A 34 17.79 7.87 -68.55
C GLY A 34 18.38 6.95 -69.63
N PRO A 35 18.47 7.37 -70.90
CA PRO A 35 18.89 6.48 -71.98
C PRO A 35 20.41 6.28 -71.94
N ALA A 36 20.85 5.32 -71.14
CA ALA A 36 22.17 4.71 -71.28
C ALA A 36 22.16 3.89 -72.57
N ARG A 37 22.55 4.53 -73.67
CA ARG A 37 22.98 3.82 -74.86
C ARG A 37 24.26 3.08 -74.47
N GLU A 38 24.14 1.78 -74.17
CA GLU A 38 25.29 0.88 -74.04
C GLU A 38 26.22 1.14 -75.23
N GLY A 39 27.41 1.66 -74.94
CA GLY A 39 28.48 1.72 -75.92
C GLY A 39 28.85 0.30 -76.34
N PRO A 40 29.39 0.10 -77.55
CA PRO A 40 29.82 -1.22 -78.00
C PRO A 40 30.77 -1.84 -76.97
N SER A 41 30.57 -3.12 -76.68
CA SER A 41 31.34 -3.89 -75.69
C SER A 41 32.87 -3.76 -75.87
N GLU A 42 33.60 -3.88 -74.77
CA GLU A 42 35.07 -3.77 -74.72
C GLU A 42 35.79 -4.71 -75.71
N GLU A 43 35.17 -5.85 -76.04
CA GLU A 43 35.66 -6.81 -77.04
C GLU A 43 35.49 -6.30 -78.48
N GLN A 44 34.36 -5.63 -78.80
CA GLN A 44 34.11 -5.03 -80.11
C GLN A 44 35.01 -3.81 -80.36
N LEU A 45 35.34 -3.06 -79.31
CA LEU A 45 36.28 -1.94 -79.37
C LEU A 45 37.73 -2.42 -79.55
N LYS A 46 38.16 -3.47 -78.82
CA LYS A 46 39.49 -4.09 -79.00
C LYS A 46 39.65 -4.71 -80.39
N GLU A 47 38.62 -5.35 -80.94
CA GLU A 47 38.67 -5.93 -82.29
C GLU A 47 38.71 -4.83 -83.38
N ALA A 48 37.98 -3.73 -83.21
CA ALA A 48 38.00 -2.59 -84.12
C ALA A 48 39.34 -1.82 -84.08
N LEU A 49 39.92 -1.64 -82.90
CA LEU A 49 41.24 -1.01 -82.71
C LEU A 49 42.36 -1.92 -83.24
N ALA A 50 42.27 -3.24 -83.04
CA ALA A 50 43.21 -4.21 -83.59
C ALA A 50 43.14 -4.30 -85.13
N LYS A 51 41.94 -4.29 -85.72
CA LYS A 51 41.77 -4.23 -87.19
C LYS A 51 42.29 -2.91 -87.77
N ARG A 52 42.13 -1.79 -87.06
CA ARG A 52 42.64 -0.48 -87.47
C ARG A 52 44.17 -0.37 -87.33
N ALA A 53 44.76 -0.94 -86.28
CA ALA A 53 46.20 -1.02 -86.09
C ALA A 53 46.88 -1.95 -87.12
N ALA A 54 46.22 -3.07 -87.48
CA ALA A 54 46.69 -3.96 -88.55
C ALA A 54 46.63 -3.30 -89.95
N ALA A 55 45.67 -2.42 -90.20
CA ALA A 55 45.57 -1.66 -91.45
C ALA A 55 46.60 -0.52 -91.58
N LEU A 56 47.12 0.00 -90.46
CA LEU A 56 48.06 1.13 -90.40
C LEU A 56 49.51 0.72 -90.06
N GLY A 57 49.79 -0.57 -89.85
CA GLY A 57 51.16 -1.09 -89.72
C GLY A 57 51.93 -0.59 -88.50
N THR A 58 51.26 -0.27 -87.40
CA THR A 58 51.87 0.20 -86.14
C THR A 58 51.40 -0.59 -84.93
N SER A 59 52.28 -0.79 -83.94
CA SER A 59 51.96 -1.48 -82.68
C SER A 59 51.11 -0.61 -81.75
N ALA A 60 50.16 -1.22 -81.05
CA ALA A 60 49.28 -0.54 -80.10
C ALA A 60 50.11 0.19 -79.00
N PRO A 61 49.85 1.46 -78.69
CA PRO A 61 50.56 2.18 -77.64
C PRO A 61 50.22 1.60 -76.26
N THR A 62 51.20 1.00 -75.59
CA THR A 62 51.18 0.74 -74.15
C THR A 62 51.97 1.85 -73.46
N ALA A 63 51.33 2.97 -73.20
CA ALA A 63 51.92 4.04 -72.41
C ALA A 63 50.80 4.89 -71.80
N TYR A 64 50.22 4.41 -70.71
CA TYR A 64 49.88 5.19 -69.51
C TYR A 64 49.44 4.18 -68.45
N GLY A 65 50.15 4.18 -67.32
CA GLY A 65 49.92 3.28 -66.20
C GLY A 65 48.62 3.62 -65.49
N VAL A 66 47.49 3.20 -66.07
CA VAL A 66 46.22 3.15 -65.35
C VAL A 66 46.23 1.87 -64.52
N GLY A 67 46.66 1.99 -63.26
CA GLY A 67 46.42 0.96 -62.27
C GLY A 67 44.92 0.70 -62.17
N LYS A 68 44.52 -0.57 -62.12
CA LYS A 68 43.15 -0.96 -61.74
C LYS A 68 42.81 -0.29 -60.40
N LYS A 69 42.01 0.78 -60.42
CA LYS A 69 41.33 1.24 -59.20
C LYS A 69 40.24 0.22 -58.86
N LYS A 70 40.20 -0.20 -57.60
CA LYS A 70 39.05 -0.95 -57.07
C LYS A 70 37.89 0.04 -56.98
N ASP A 71 36.71 -0.39 -57.41
CA ASP A 71 35.49 0.44 -57.41
C ASP A 71 35.12 0.99 -56.01
N ASP A 72 35.65 0.41 -54.93
CA ASP A 72 35.37 0.82 -53.55
C ASP A 72 36.15 2.08 -53.07
N GLU A 73 37.16 2.56 -53.82
CA GLU A 73 37.92 3.78 -53.48
C GLU A 73 37.41 5.05 -54.20
N ALA A 74 36.46 4.91 -55.14
CA ALA A 74 35.92 6.03 -55.90
C ALA A 74 35.08 7.01 -55.04
N GLU A 75 34.55 6.55 -53.90
CA GLU A 75 33.65 7.36 -53.06
C GLU A 75 34.38 8.27 -52.05
N GLU A 76 35.62 7.95 -51.65
CA GLU A 76 36.38 8.76 -50.69
C GLU A 76 37.40 9.71 -51.35
N GLU A 77 37.75 9.51 -52.61
CA GLU A 77 38.53 10.47 -53.41
C GLU A 77 37.67 11.57 -54.05
N GLN A 78 36.33 11.44 -54.01
CA GLN A 78 35.39 12.38 -54.63
C GLN A 78 35.31 13.76 -53.94
N PHE A 79 35.99 13.92 -52.80
CA PHE A 79 36.03 15.16 -52.01
C PHE A 79 37.45 15.74 -51.86
N GLN A 80 38.36 15.46 -52.79
CA GLN A 80 39.61 16.22 -52.86
C GLN A 80 39.32 17.63 -53.39
N ASP A 81 40.03 18.64 -52.88
CA ASP A 81 39.93 20.01 -53.37
C ASP A 81 40.17 20.04 -54.89
N ALA A 82 39.43 20.87 -55.63
CA ALA A 82 39.45 20.93 -57.09
C ALA A 82 40.86 21.17 -57.71
N GLU A 83 41.85 21.57 -56.91
CA GLU A 83 43.25 21.73 -57.32
C GLU A 83 44.04 20.41 -57.37
N ASN A 84 43.51 19.31 -56.82
CA ASN A 84 44.15 17.99 -56.75
C ASN A 84 43.53 16.94 -57.71
N GLU A 85 42.56 17.32 -58.55
CA GLU A 85 42.03 16.46 -59.61
C GLU A 85 43.05 16.29 -60.75
N GLU A 86 43.96 15.34 -60.60
CA GLU A 86 44.89 14.96 -61.66
C GLU A 86 44.25 13.94 -62.63
N GLY A 87 44.48 14.11 -63.95
CA GLY A 87 44.15 13.09 -64.96
C GLY A 87 42.85 13.28 -65.76
N LEU A 88 42.10 14.38 -65.55
CA LEU A 88 40.84 14.65 -66.27
C LEU A 88 41.01 14.72 -67.81
N PHE A 89 42.16 15.17 -68.28
CA PHE A 89 42.49 15.30 -69.71
C PHE A 89 43.22 14.09 -70.29
N ALA A 90 43.47 13.04 -69.50
CA ALA A 90 44.24 11.87 -69.94
C ALA A 90 43.50 10.96 -70.94
N THR A 91 42.19 11.16 -71.14
CA THR A 91 41.33 10.32 -71.99
C THR A 91 40.94 10.94 -73.33
N GLY A 92 41.40 12.16 -73.64
CA GLY A 92 41.18 12.82 -74.93
C GLY A 92 42.03 12.25 -76.07
N ASN A 93 41.72 12.63 -77.32
CA ASN A 93 42.58 12.34 -78.47
C ASN A 93 43.91 13.08 -78.27
N TYR A 94 44.95 12.35 -77.93
CA TYR A 94 46.30 12.87 -77.74
C TYR A 94 47.10 12.67 -79.03
N ASP A 95 47.38 13.75 -79.73
CA ASP A 95 48.10 13.74 -80.99
C ASP A 95 49.57 14.18 -80.80
N ARG A 96 50.40 13.99 -81.83
CA ARG A 96 51.84 14.33 -81.76
C ARG A 96 52.12 15.80 -81.44
N GLU A 97 51.19 16.70 -81.78
CA GLU A 97 51.29 18.12 -81.48
C GLU A 97 51.11 18.40 -79.98
N ASP A 98 50.24 17.64 -79.29
CA ASP A 98 50.04 17.73 -77.84
C ASP A 98 51.30 17.26 -77.09
N ASP A 99 51.89 16.15 -77.55
CA ASP A 99 53.19 15.61 -77.08
C ASP A 99 54.33 16.63 -77.15
N GLU A 100 54.35 17.45 -78.20
CA GLU A 100 55.35 18.51 -78.38
C GLU A 100 55.03 19.72 -77.49
N ALA A 101 53.75 20.09 -77.39
CA ALA A 101 53.29 21.18 -76.52
C ALA A 101 53.59 20.89 -75.05
N ASP A 102 53.27 19.70 -74.55
CA ASP A 102 53.53 19.31 -73.15
C ASP A 102 55.02 19.31 -72.83
N ARG A 103 55.88 18.86 -73.76
CA ARG A 103 57.33 18.95 -73.61
C ARG A 103 57.81 20.39 -73.52
N ILE A 104 57.22 21.30 -74.32
CA ILE A 104 57.51 22.73 -74.24
C ILE A 104 57.06 23.30 -72.89
N TYR A 105 55.84 23.01 -72.44
CA TYR A 105 55.32 23.47 -71.16
C TYR A 105 56.13 22.93 -69.97
N GLN A 106 56.47 21.64 -69.95
CA GLN A 106 57.38 21.05 -68.96
C GLN A 106 58.73 21.77 -68.95
N SER A 107 59.29 22.08 -70.12
CA SER A 107 60.56 22.82 -70.20
C SER A 107 60.46 24.25 -69.66
N VAL A 108 59.29 24.89 -69.80
CA VAL A 108 58.98 26.20 -69.24
C VAL A 108 58.86 26.10 -67.72
N ASP A 109 58.11 25.13 -67.21
CA ASP A 109 57.92 24.91 -65.77
C ASP A 109 59.25 24.57 -65.09
N GLU A 110 60.04 23.67 -65.67
CA GLU A 110 61.40 23.39 -65.21
C GLU A 110 62.27 24.65 -65.17
N ARG A 111 62.16 25.51 -66.18
CA ARG A 111 62.92 26.77 -66.24
C ARG A 111 62.42 27.78 -65.20
N MET A 112 61.12 27.81 -64.91
CA MET A 112 60.54 28.65 -63.87
C MET A 112 60.98 28.16 -62.48
N ASP A 113 61.01 26.85 -62.26
CA ASP A 113 61.47 26.26 -61.00
C ASP A 113 62.97 26.37 -60.79
N ARG A 114 63.80 26.28 -61.84
CA ARG A 114 65.28 26.41 -61.74
C ARG A 114 65.74 27.64 -60.95
N ARG A 115 64.96 28.73 -60.91
CA ARG A 115 65.28 29.95 -60.16
C ARG A 115 65.32 29.74 -58.64
N ARG A 116 64.59 28.76 -58.09
CA ARG A 116 64.52 28.47 -56.65
C ARG A 116 64.63 26.98 -56.29
N LYS A 117 64.70 26.08 -57.29
CA LYS A 117 64.71 24.62 -57.15
C LYS A 117 65.71 24.13 -56.10
N ALA A 118 66.99 24.45 -56.26
CA ALA A 118 68.03 23.98 -55.33
C ALA A 118 67.80 24.40 -53.87
N ARG A 119 67.28 25.60 -53.62
CA ARG A 119 66.99 26.08 -52.24
C ARG A 119 65.69 25.51 -51.68
N ARG A 120 64.67 25.32 -52.54
CA ARG A 120 63.38 24.73 -52.17
C ARG A 120 63.57 23.26 -51.81
N GLU A 121 64.21 22.49 -52.68
CA GLU A 121 64.49 21.06 -52.48
C GLU A 121 65.37 20.83 -51.24
N ALA A 122 66.43 21.63 -51.04
CA ALA A 122 67.26 21.51 -49.84
C ALA A 122 66.47 21.78 -48.54
N ARG A 123 65.55 22.75 -48.56
CA ARG A 123 64.69 23.06 -47.42
C ARG A 123 63.66 21.97 -47.17
N GLU A 124 62.98 21.52 -48.23
CA GLU A 124 61.98 20.44 -48.13
C GLU A 124 62.61 19.12 -47.68
N GLN A 125 63.84 18.84 -48.12
CA GLN A 125 64.60 17.68 -47.66
C GLN A 125 64.95 17.80 -46.18
N GLN A 126 65.45 18.96 -45.71
CA GLN A 126 65.71 19.19 -44.29
C GLN A 126 64.44 19.11 -43.43
N GLU A 127 63.33 19.70 -43.88
CA GLU A 127 62.04 19.62 -43.17
C GLU A 127 61.51 18.18 -43.11
N ARG A 128 61.67 17.39 -44.19
CA ARG A 128 61.34 15.95 -44.18
C ARG A 128 62.23 15.17 -43.22
N GLU A 129 63.54 15.40 -43.24
CA GLU A 129 64.50 14.72 -42.35
C GLU A 129 64.24 15.06 -40.87
N ASP A 130 63.96 16.33 -40.55
CA ASP A 130 63.59 16.75 -39.19
C ASP A 130 62.22 16.19 -38.76
N TYR A 131 61.25 16.11 -39.69
CA TYR A 131 59.95 15.49 -39.42
C TYR A 131 60.07 13.99 -39.19
N GLU A 132 60.81 13.26 -40.03
CA GLU A 132 61.05 11.82 -39.86
C GLU A 132 61.85 11.52 -38.60
N ARG A 133 62.78 12.41 -38.19
CA ARG A 133 63.49 12.29 -36.91
C ARG A 133 62.57 12.47 -35.71
N ASN A 134 61.65 13.43 -35.75
CA ASN A 134 60.75 13.73 -34.64
C ASN A 134 59.55 12.77 -34.58
N ASN A 135 59.07 12.29 -35.73
CA ASN A 135 57.93 11.40 -35.88
C ASN A 135 58.28 10.21 -36.79
N PRO A 136 59.16 9.29 -36.33
CA PRO A 136 59.45 8.08 -37.08
C PRO A 136 58.18 7.24 -37.23
N LYS A 137 57.96 6.68 -38.42
CA LYS A 137 56.82 5.78 -38.67
C LYS A 137 56.92 4.58 -37.74
N ILE A 138 55.78 3.97 -37.35
CA ILE A 138 55.75 2.79 -36.48
C ILE A 138 56.71 1.70 -37.02
N GLN A 139 56.69 1.44 -38.33
CA GLN A 139 57.60 0.48 -38.96
C GLN A 139 59.09 0.82 -38.80
N GLN A 140 59.45 2.12 -38.75
CA GLN A 140 60.81 2.60 -38.51
C GLN A 140 61.20 2.45 -37.03
N GLN A 141 60.28 2.71 -36.09
CA GLN A 141 60.51 2.48 -34.65
C GLN A 141 60.82 1.00 -34.35
N PHE A 142 60.15 0.08 -35.06
CA PHE A 142 60.36 -1.35 -34.94
C PHE A 142 61.35 -1.94 -35.96
N ALA A 143 62.00 -1.11 -36.79
CA ALA A 143 62.91 -1.61 -37.84
C ALA A 143 64.10 -2.37 -37.24
N ASP A 144 64.66 -1.86 -36.14
CA ASP A 144 65.77 -2.49 -35.43
C ASP A 144 65.34 -3.84 -34.82
N LEU A 145 64.17 -3.89 -34.20
CA LEU A 145 63.58 -5.12 -33.65
C LEU A 145 63.25 -6.15 -34.76
N LYS A 146 62.74 -5.69 -35.91
CA LYS A 146 62.47 -6.56 -37.06
C LYS A 146 63.75 -7.09 -37.69
N ARG A 147 64.83 -6.31 -37.71
CA ARG A 147 66.16 -6.77 -38.14
C ARG A 147 66.74 -7.77 -37.13
N ALA A 148 66.57 -7.52 -35.83
CA ALA A 148 66.96 -8.46 -34.77
C ALA A 148 66.18 -9.78 -34.84
N LEU A 149 64.91 -9.76 -35.25
CA LEU A 149 64.10 -10.96 -35.46
C LEU A 149 64.68 -11.90 -36.53
N GLY A 150 65.50 -11.38 -37.45
CA GLY A 150 66.22 -12.19 -38.44
C GLY A 150 67.33 -13.09 -37.85
N THR A 151 67.70 -12.92 -36.57
CA THR A 151 68.64 -13.83 -35.90
C THR A 151 67.97 -15.09 -35.33
N VAL A 152 66.63 -15.13 -35.30
CA VAL A 152 65.84 -16.27 -34.81
C VAL A 152 65.85 -17.37 -35.86
N SER A 153 66.19 -18.60 -35.46
CA SER A 153 66.26 -19.74 -36.37
C SER A 153 64.85 -20.22 -36.77
N ASP A 154 64.76 -20.88 -37.93
CA ASP A 154 63.49 -21.50 -38.36
C ASP A 154 62.99 -22.58 -37.39
N GLU A 155 63.90 -23.21 -36.62
CA GLU A 155 63.56 -24.16 -35.56
C GLU A 155 62.89 -23.46 -34.36
N ASP A 156 63.41 -22.30 -33.96
CA ASP A 156 62.80 -21.49 -32.90
C ASP A 156 61.43 -20.95 -33.33
N TRP A 157 61.27 -20.60 -34.63
CA TRP A 157 59.98 -20.23 -35.21
C TRP A 157 58.96 -21.37 -35.17
N ALA A 158 59.39 -22.61 -35.44
CA ALA A 158 58.52 -23.78 -35.38
C ALA A 158 58.12 -24.15 -33.94
N ASN A 159 58.93 -23.78 -32.95
CA ASN A 159 58.73 -24.10 -31.53
C ASN A 159 58.02 -23.01 -30.72
N ILE A 160 57.49 -21.96 -31.35
CA ILE A 160 56.69 -20.95 -30.66
C ILE A 160 55.44 -21.63 -30.06
N PRO A 161 55.25 -21.63 -28.72
CA PRO A 161 54.10 -22.27 -28.11
C PRO A 161 52.80 -21.56 -28.53
N GLU A 162 51.77 -22.33 -28.85
CA GLU A 162 50.43 -21.76 -29.05
C GLU A 162 49.88 -21.22 -27.72
N VAL A 163 49.01 -20.20 -27.81
CA VAL A 163 48.40 -19.56 -26.65
C VAL A 163 47.45 -20.52 -25.91
N GLY A 164 47.98 -21.22 -24.90
CA GLY A 164 47.17 -21.96 -23.93
C GLY A 164 46.30 -21.03 -23.08
N ASP A 165 45.17 -21.53 -22.56
CA ASP A 165 44.25 -20.74 -21.71
C ASP A 165 44.82 -20.57 -20.28
N LEU A 166 45.85 -19.73 -20.13
CA LEU A 166 46.55 -19.43 -18.88
C LEU A 166 45.65 -18.80 -17.81
N THR A 167 44.52 -18.22 -18.20
CA THR A 167 43.62 -17.46 -17.30
C THR A 167 42.33 -18.22 -16.93
N GLY A 168 42.14 -19.42 -17.49
CA GLY A 168 40.93 -20.23 -17.30
C GLY A 168 39.64 -19.53 -17.76
N ARG A 169 39.76 -18.55 -18.67
CA ARG A 169 38.64 -17.69 -19.11
C ARG A 169 37.60 -18.51 -19.86
N ASN A 170 38.02 -19.50 -20.64
CA ASN A 170 37.09 -20.36 -21.37
C ASN A 170 36.30 -21.28 -20.44
N ARG A 171 36.91 -21.73 -19.33
CA ARG A 171 36.20 -22.51 -18.30
C ARG A 171 35.13 -21.67 -17.60
N ARG A 172 35.44 -20.42 -17.26
CA ARG A 172 34.50 -19.48 -16.63
C ARG A 172 33.32 -19.13 -17.53
N ASN A 173 33.58 -18.85 -18.80
CA ASN A 173 32.52 -18.59 -19.79
C ASN A 173 31.58 -19.79 -19.95
N LYS A 174 32.14 -21.01 -20.02
CA LYS A 174 31.35 -22.25 -20.13
C LYS A 174 30.49 -22.52 -18.88
N GLN A 175 30.89 -22.02 -17.71
CA GLN A 175 30.09 -22.12 -16.49
C GLN A 175 28.97 -21.07 -16.46
N ASN A 176 29.21 -19.86 -16.97
CA ASN A 176 28.17 -18.83 -17.14
C ASN A 176 27.10 -19.26 -18.15
N GLU A 177 27.47 -19.92 -19.25
CA GLU A 177 26.51 -20.44 -20.24
C GLU A 177 25.57 -21.53 -19.69
N ARG A 178 25.93 -22.17 -18.56
CA ARG A 178 25.12 -23.20 -17.90
C ARG A 178 24.12 -22.64 -16.88
N GLN A 179 24.08 -21.33 -16.66
CA GLN A 179 23.11 -20.72 -15.73
C GLN A 179 21.71 -20.66 -16.39
N ARG A 180 20.73 -21.29 -15.74
CA ARG A 180 19.31 -21.14 -16.08
C ARG A 180 18.70 -20.14 -15.11
N PHE A 181 18.06 -19.10 -15.63
CA PHE A 181 17.30 -18.14 -14.84
C PHE A 181 15.86 -18.65 -14.68
N TYR A 182 15.35 -18.60 -13.46
CA TYR A 182 13.93 -18.83 -13.16
C TYR A 182 13.28 -17.48 -12.85
N ALA A 183 12.01 -17.33 -13.20
CA ALA A 183 11.22 -16.19 -12.75
C ALA A 183 11.13 -16.25 -11.22
N VAL A 184 11.48 -15.15 -10.56
CA VAL A 184 11.39 -15.06 -9.09
C VAL A 184 9.90 -15.12 -8.71
N PRO A 185 9.50 -15.98 -7.75
CA PRO A 185 8.12 -16.04 -7.29
C PRO A 185 7.70 -14.74 -6.61
N ASP A 186 6.44 -14.32 -6.80
CA ASP A 186 5.88 -13.10 -6.20
C ASP A 186 5.94 -13.07 -4.66
N THR A 187 6.15 -14.22 -4.01
CA THR A 187 6.36 -14.33 -2.57
C THR A 187 7.64 -13.62 -2.11
N VAL A 188 8.65 -13.48 -2.97
CA VAL A 188 9.88 -12.74 -2.67
C VAL A 188 9.63 -11.22 -2.67
N LEU A 189 8.69 -10.73 -3.48
CA LEU A 189 8.27 -9.32 -3.45
C LEU A 189 7.47 -9.00 -2.17
N ALA A 190 6.65 -9.95 -1.71
CA ALA A 190 5.97 -9.84 -0.42
C ALA A 190 6.97 -9.85 0.76
N GLY A 191 7.98 -10.73 0.72
CA GLY A 191 9.06 -10.74 1.71
C GLY A 191 9.95 -9.48 1.67
N ALA A 192 10.12 -8.84 0.51
CA ALA A 192 10.87 -7.58 0.39
C ALA A 192 10.13 -6.37 0.98
N ARG A 193 8.78 -6.39 1.00
CA ARG A 193 7.97 -5.39 1.71
C ARG A 193 8.20 -5.46 3.23
N ASP A 194 8.31 -6.67 3.77
CA ASP A 194 8.51 -6.88 5.22
C ASP A 194 10.00 -6.82 5.61
N GLY A 195 10.91 -7.15 4.69
CA GLY A 195 12.36 -7.15 4.89
C GLY A 195 13.04 -5.78 4.86
N ALA A 196 12.32 -4.71 4.51
CA ALA A 196 12.83 -3.34 4.62
C ALA A 196 12.94 -2.84 6.09
N GLN A 197 12.53 -3.67 7.07
CA GLN A 197 12.78 -3.48 8.50
C GLN A 197 13.83 -4.49 9.03
N MET A 198 15.10 -4.24 8.79
CA MET A 198 16.28 -4.69 9.56
C MET A 198 17.51 -4.06 8.89
N GLY A 199 18.55 -3.55 9.53
CA GLY A 199 18.95 -3.38 10.92
C GLY A 199 20.28 -2.62 10.83
N THR A 200 20.50 -1.60 11.65
CA THR A 200 21.74 -0.82 11.67
C THR A 200 22.86 -1.63 12.33
N GLU A 201 23.53 -2.49 11.59
CA GLU A 201 24.82 -3.06 11.99
C GLU A 201 25.92 -2.50 11.08
N VAL A 202 26.75 -1.66 11.68
CA VAL A 202 27.99 -1.15 11.08
C VAL A 202 28.99 -2.29 11.11
N GLN A 203 29.29 -2.88 9.95
CA GLN A 203 30.48 -3.70 9.79
C GLN A 203 31.72 -2.80 9.89
N ASP A 204 32.46 -3.03 10.96
CA ASP A 204 33.78 -2.48 11.26
C ASP A 204 34.79 -3.03 10.25
N GLU A 205 35.22 -2.19 9.29
CA GLU A 205 36.35 -2.51 8.41
C GLU A 205 37.66 -2.43 9.22
N GLY A 206 37.97 -3.56 9.86
CA GLY A 206 39.24 -3.83 10.49
C GLY A 206 40.34 -4.16 9.48
N MET A 207 41.40 -3.35 9.54
CA MET A 207 42.80 -3.68 9.26
C MET A 207 43.13 -4.55 8.03
N ALA A 208 43.50 -3.87 6.94
CA ALA A 208 44.45 -4.43 5.99
C ALA A 208 45.82 -4.61 6.67
N THR A 209 46.24 -5.86 6.78
CA THR A 209 47.52 -6.31 7.31
C THR A 209 48.59 -6.15 6.23
N GLU A 210 49.48 -5.16 6.39
CA GLU A 210 50.76 -5.15 5.70
C GLU A 210 51.78 -5.97 6.50
N ALA A 211 52.23 -7.07 5.91
CA ALA A 211 53.40 -7.82 6.38
C ALA A 211 54.21 -8.37 5.20
N GLY A 212 55.36 -7.72 4.94
CA GLY A 212 56.66 -8.38 4.79
C GLY A 212 57.12 -8.83 3.40
N GLY A 213 58.20 -8.20 2.89
CA GLY A 213 59.02 -8.74 1.81
C GLY A 213 60.09 -7.77 1.27
N ALA A 214 61.31 -7.88 1.80
CA ALA A 214 62.47 -7.01 1.64
C ALA A 214 63.08 -6.82 0.22
N GLY A 215 63.85 -5.73 0.05
CA GLY A 215 64.92 -5.65 -0.97
C GLY A 215 65.42 -4.25 -1.36
N ALA A 216 66.33 -3.69 -0.56
CA ALA A 216 67.42 -2.76 -0.89
C ALA A 216 67.21 -1.60 -1.92
N GLU A 217 67.41 -0.35 -1.48
CA GLU A 217 68.71 0.34 -1.59
C GLU A 217 68.70 1.66 -0.81
N GLN A 218 69.73 1.86 0.00
CA GLN A 218 70.07 3.14 0.62
C GLN A 218 70.58 4.10 -0.45
N ALA A 219 69.99 5.29 -0.53
CA ALA A 219 70.67 6.47 -1.03
C ALA A 219 70.51 7.59 0.00
N ASP A 220 71.60 7.78 0.75
CA ASP A 220 71.85 8.90 1.64
C ASP A 220 71.88 10.20 0.83
N GLY A 221 71.14 11.20 1.28
CA GLY A 221 70.97 12.47 0.58
C GLY A 221 70.10 13.41 1.39
N THR A 222 70.77 14.35 2.06
CA THR A 222 70.22 15.51 2.77
C THR A 222 69.21 16.31 1.92
N MET A 223 67.95 15.87 1.86
CA MET A 223 66.85 16.60 1.27
C MET A 223 65.91 17.03 2.40
N THR A 224 65.96 18.31 2.76
CA THR A 224 65.00 18.92 3.68
C THR A 224 63.60 18.80 3.08
N ASN A 225 62.73 18.02 3.70
CA ASN A 225 61.34 17.85 3.25
C ASN A 225 60.55 19.13 3.55
N PHE A 226 60.50 20.06 2.59
CA PHE A 226 59.75 21.30 2.70
C PHE A 226 58.25 21.09 2.92
N ALA A 227 57.72 19.90 2.55
CA ALA A 227 56.34 19.54 2.83
C ALA A 227 56.09 19.35 4.33
N ASP A 228 57.03 18.71 5.05
CA ASP A 228 56.91 18.48 6.49
C ASP A 228 57.11 19.78 7.29
N ILE A 229 58.03 20.64 6.86
CA ILE A 229 58.22 21.98 7.45
C ILE A 229 56.99 22.87 7.17
N GLY A 230 56.44 22.81 5.95
CA GLY A 230 55.21 23.51 5.58
C GLY A 230 54.00 23.04 6.38
N ALA A 231 53.84 21.71 6.57
CA ALA A 231 52.79 21.13 7.39
C ALA A 231 52.93 21.46 8.88
N ALA A 232 54.16 21.45 9.42
CA ALA A 232 54.44 21.86 10.78
C ALA A 232 54.13 23.34 10.99
N ARG A 233 54.54 24.21 10.06
CA ARG A 233 54.23 25.64 10.10
C ARG A 233 52.73 25.90 10.00
N ASN A 234 52.01 25.20 9.12
CA ASN A 234 50.56 25.31 8.99
C ASN A 234 49.83 24.86 10.27
N ARG A 235 50.27 23.78 10.92
CA ARG A 235 49.71 23.37 12.22
C ARG A 235 49.97 24.41 13.31
N VAL A 236 51.17 24.97 13.38
CA VAL A 236 51.47 26.05 14.34
C VAL A 236 50.63 27.29 14.05
N MET A 237 50.42 27.64 12.77
CA MET A 237 49.55 28.74 12.37
C MET A 237 48.08 28.45 12.72
N GLN A 238 47.60 27.23 12.50
CA GLN A 238 46.25 26.80 12.87
C GLN A 238 46.05 26.86 14.38
N VAL A 239 47.00 26.38 15.19
CA VAL A 239 46.94 26.48 16.65
C VAL A 239 46.95 27.93 17.11
N ARG A 240 47.69 28.83 16.44
CA ARG A 240 47.65 30.26 16.75
C ARG A 240 46.34 30.93 16.32
N LEU A 241 45.74 30.50 15.21
CA LEU A 241 44.43 30.98 14.75
C LEU A 241 43.31 30.48 15.67
N ASP A 242 43.37 29.22 16.12
CA ASP A 242 42.44 28.64 17.09
C ASP A 242 42.59 29.30 18.46
N ALA A 243 43.83 29.57 18.90
CA ALA A 243 44.09 30.33 20.11
C ALA A 243 43.62 31.78 20.00
N ALA A 244 43.75 32.42 18.83
CA ALA A 244 43.22 33.77 18.59
C ALA A 244 41.68 33.79 18.56
N ALA A 245 41.06 32.75 18.01
CA ALA A 245 39.61 32.54 18.02
C ALA A 245 39.09 32.29 19.44
N GLN A 246 39.87 31.62 20.30
CA GLN A 246 39.54 31.40 21.71
C GLN A 246 39.89 32.59 22.62
N SER A 247 40.93 33.37 22.31
CA SER A 247 41.39 34.49 23.14
C SER A 247 40.46 35.70 23.11
N GLN A 248 39.56 35.81 22.13
CA GLN A 248 38.46 36.78 22.18
C GLN A 248 37.41 36.45 23.26
N GLN A 249 37.54 35.31 23.95
CA GLN A 249 36.56 34.79 24.90
C GLN A 249 37.00 34.93 26.37
N GLN A 250 38.23 35.40 26.66
CA GLN A 250 38.82 35.35 28.00
C GLN A 250 39.37 36.71 28.49
N ASP A 251 38.72 37.83 28.13
CA ASP A 251 38.91 39.10 28.83
C ASP A 251 37.54 39.73 29.13
N THR A 252 36.89 39.26 30.19
CA THR A 252 36.02 40.05 31.09
C THR A 252 35.54 39.17 32.24
N SER A 253 36.18 39.33 33.39
CA SER A 253 35.74 38.78 34.66
C SER A 253 34.49 39.51 35.16
N GLY A 254 33.37 38.80 35.31
CA GLY A 254 32.27 39.21 36.18
C GLY A 254 30.89 39.23 35.54
N ALA A 255 30.08 38.23 35.94
CA ALA A 255 28.62 38.16 35.85
C ALA A 255 27.96 37.79 34.50
N ALA A 256 27.06 36.81 34.64
CA ALA A 256 25.98 36.42 33.73
C ALA A 256 26.37 35.76 32.39
N SER A 257 26.17 34.45 32.37
CA SER A 257 25.84 33.67 31.18
C SER A 257 24.73 34.33 30.35
N VAL A 258 25.09 34.99 29.26
CA VAL A 258 24.20 35.25 28.12
C VAL A 258 24.99 35.05 26.81
N ALA A 259 24.33 34.35 25.91
CA ALA A 259 24.75 34.00 24.57
C ALA A 259 25.03 35.21 23.65
N GLY A 260 25.92 34.98 22.68
CA GLY A 260 25.89 35.65 21.38
C GLY A 260 27.10 36.53 21.08
N GLY A 261 27.93 36.13 20.11
CA GLY A 261 28.93 37.06 19.58
C GLY A 261 30.03 36.56 18.62
N GLY A 262 30.16 35.26 18.34
CA GLY A 262 30.99 34.76 17.22
C GLY A 262 30.08 34.31 16.08
N THR A 263 30.15 34.95 14.92
CA THR A 263 29.25 34.73 13.76
C THR A 263 29.41 33.39 13.04
N SER A 264 30.18 32.44 13.59
CA SER A 264 30.30 31.09 13.04
C SER A 264 29.24 30.17 13.66
N THR A 265 28.06 30.08 13.05
CA THR A 265 27.10 29.03 13.37
C THR A 265 27.51 27.74 12.67
N SER A 266 28.28 26.87 13.35
CA SER A 266 28.50 25.51 12.87
C SER A 266 27.31 24.64 13.27
N VAL A 267 26.59 24.12 12.27
CA VAL A 267 25.54 23.13 12.49
C VAL A 267 26.21 21.77 12.61
N ASP A 268 25.86 20.97 13.63
CA ASP A 268 26.34 19.60 13.74
C ASP A 268 25.91 18.80 12.48
N PRO A 269 26.84 18.38 11.61
CA PRO A 269 26.50 17.69 10.38
C PRO A 269 25.79 16.36 10.66
N LYS A 270 26.08 15.70 11.78
CA LYS A 270 25.41 14.44 12.14
C LYS A 270 23.98 14.69 12.59
N GLY A 271 23.75 15.67 13.47
CA GLY A 271 22.41 16.10 13.88
C GLY A 271 21.56 16.61 12.72
N TYR A 272 22.16 17.39 11.81
CA TYR A 272 21.48 17.90 10.62
C TYR A 272 21.10 16.78 9.65
N LEU A 273 22.02 15.87 9.32
CA LEU A 273 21.71 14.70 8.48
C LEU A 273 20.68 13.78 9.14
N THR A 274 20.74 13.59 10.47
CA THR A 274 19.72 12.82 11.20
C THR A 274 18.35 13.51 11.14
N SER A 275 18.30 14.83 11.22
CA SER A 275 17.04 15.57 11.06
C SER A 275 16.50 15.53 9.63
N LEU A 276 17.39 15.59 8.63
CA LEU A 276 17.05 15.48 7.20
C LEU A 276 16.53 14.10 6.84
N THR A 277 17.21 13.03 7.27
CA THR A 277 16.74 11.65 7.04
C THR A 277 15.36 11.40 7.64
N LYS A 278 15.07 11.95 8.83
CA LYS A 278 13.71 11.89 9.43
C LYS A 278 12.65 12.60 8.59
N THR A 279 13.00 13.67 7.87
CA THR A 279 12.10 14.36 6.95
C THR A 279 12.00 13.67 5.59
N GLU A 280 13.10 13.09 5.11
CA GLU A 280 13.19 12.43 3.80
C GLU A 280 12.54 11.04 3.79
N MET A 281 12.52 10.32 4.92
CA MET A 281 11.78 9.05 5.05
C MET A 281 10.29 9.18 4.75
N LYS A 282 9.70 10.38 4.88
CA LYS A 282 8.30 10.64 4.46
C LYS A 282 8.15 10.99 2.99
N ALA A 283 9.24 11.34 2.30
CA ALA A 283 9.25 11.83 0.92
C ALA A 283 9.76 10.79 -0.08
N SER A 284 10.64 9.88 0.34
CA SER A 284 11.22 8.83 -0.51
C SER A 284 10.22 7.74 -0.93
N GLU A 285 9.07 7.63 -0.25
CA GLU A 285 7.97 6.72 -0.60
C GLU A 285 7.16 7.20 -1.82
N ILE A 286 7.40 8.42 -2.33
CA ILE A 286 6.50 9.05 -3.30
C ILE A 286 7.15 9.20 -4.69
N PRO A 287 6.70 8.46 -5.72
CA PRO A 287 7.17 8.62 -7.09
C PRO A 287 6.77 10.01 -7.64
N VAL A 288 7.73 10.94 -7.67
CA VAL A 288 7.52 12.32 -8.13
C VAL A 288 6.97 12.39 -9.57
N GLY A 289 7.27 11.39 -10.42
CA GLY A 289 6.76 11.29 -11.79
C GLY A 289 5.24 11.11 -11.86
N ASP A 290 4.68 10.28 -10.98
CA ASP A 290 3.24 9.98 -10.99
C ASP A 290 2.44 11.13 -10.38
N ILE A 291 2.98 11.83 -9.38
CA ILE A 291 2.37 13.07 -8.85
C ILE A 291 2.22 14.11 -9.97
N LYS A 292 3.25 14.29 -10.82
CA LYS A 292 3.19 15.26 -11.93
C LYS A 292 2.13 14.88 -12.96
N ARG A 293 2.04 13.60 -13.32
CA ARG A 293 0.98 13.09 -14.23
C ARG A 293 -0.41 13.26 -13.62
N ALA A 294 -0.57 12.91 -12.34
CA ALA A 294 -1.81 13.08 -11.61
C ALA A 294 -2.23 14.55 -11.50
N ARG A 295 -1.28 15.49 -11.32
CA ARG A 295 -1.55 16.93 -11.33
C ARG A 295 -2.12 17.38 -12.67
N VAL A 296 -1.50 16.99 -13.78
CA VAL A 296 -1.99 17.34 -15.13
C VAL A 296 -3.38 16.76 -15.37
N LEU A 297 -3.62 15.51 -14.95
CA LEU A 297 -4.92 14.87 -15.08
C LEU A 297 -5.98 15.61 -14.25
N LEU A 298 -5.72 15.90 -12.98
CA LEU A 298 -6.67 16.58 -12.10
C LEU A 298 -6.90 18.04 -12.51
N GLU A 299 -5.86 18.74 -13.00
CA GLU A 299 -6.03 20.05 -13.61
C GLU A 299 -6.93 20.00 -14.85
N SER A 300 -6.79 18.97 -15.70
CA SER A 300 -7.67 18.78 -16.86
C SER A 300 -9.12 18.50 -16.43
N VAL A 301 -9.32 17.72 -15.37
CA VAL A 301 -10.64 17.44 -14.79
C VAL A 301 -11.29 18.70 -14.25
N ILE A 302 -10.54 19.51 -13.49
CA ILE A 302 -10.99 20.77 -12.93
C ILE A 302 -11.34 21.78 -14.03
N LYS A 303 -10.50 21.90 -15.06
CA LYS A 303 -10.73 22.82 -16.19
C LYS A 303 -11.95 22.41 -16.99
N ARG A 304 -12.14 21.11 -17.23
CA ARG A 304 -13.28 20.59 -17.99
C ARG A 304 -14.59 20.73 -17.20
N ASN A 305 -14.55 20.45 -15.90
CA ASN A 305 -15.72 20.45 -15.03
C ASN A 305 -15.50 21.33 -13.77
N PRO A 306 -15.59 22.67 -13.88
CA PRO A 306 -15.33 23.55 -12.75
C PRO A 306 -16.32 23.42 -11.59
N ARG A 307 -17.53 22.90 -11.84
CA ARG A 307 -18.58 22.66 -10.83
C ARG A 307 -18.49 21.29 -10.15
N HIS A 308 -17.47 20.49 -10.45
CA HIS A 308 -17.32 19.16 -9.89
C HIS A 308 -16.51 19.19 -8.60
N GLY A 309 -17.20 19.17 -7.46
CA GLY A 309 -16.58 19.21 -6.12
C GLY A 309 -15.50 18.15 -5.87
N PRO A 310 -15.74 16.86 -6.14
CA PRO A 310 -14.73 15.81 -5.92
C PRO A 310 -13.43 16.01 -6.70
N GLY A 311 -13.47 16.65 -7.87
CA GLY A 311 -12.27 16.95 -8.65
C GLY A 311 -11.34 17.94 -7.95
N TRP A 312 -11.92 18.98 -7.33
CA TRP A 312 -11.18 19.94 -6.51
C TRP A 312 -10.61 19.29 -5.24
N ILE A 313 -11.39 18.43 -4.59
CA ILE A 313 -10.96 17.67 -3.40
C ILE A 313 -9.78 16.77 -3.74
N ALA A 314 -9.87 16.01 -4.83
CA ALA A 314 -8.80 15.12 -5.27
C ALA A 314 -7.52 15.90 -5.59
N ALA A 315 -7.62 17.04 -6.26
CA ALA A 315 -6.46 17.88 -6.56
C ALA A 315 -5.79 18.43 -5.31
N ALA A 316 -6.57 18.81 -4.30
CA ALA A 316 -6.01 19.31 -3.06
C ALA A 316 -5.41 18.22 -2.18
N ARG A 317 -6.05 17.05 -2.10
CA ARG A 317 -5.49 15.88 -1.41
C ARG A 317 -4.21 15.40 -2.09
N LEU A 318 -4.11 15.51 -3.42
CA LEU A 318 -2.86 15.25 -4.14
C LEU A 318 -1.76 16.24 -3.76
N GLU A 319 -2.08 17.53 -3.62
CA GLU A 319 -1.11 18.55 -3.20
C GLU A 319 -0.72 18.41 -1.71
N GLU A 320 -1.65 18.00 -0.84
CA GLU A 320 -1.37 17.62 0.55
C GLU A 320 -0.43 16.41 0.61
N PHE A 321 -0.72 15.38 -0.18
CA PHE A 321 0.13 14.20 -0.30
C PHE A 321 1.53 14.53 -0.86
N ALA A 322 1.62 15.52 -1.76
CA ALA A 322 2.88 16.04 -2.26
C ALA A 322 3.63 16.96 -1.27
N GLY A 323 3.10 17.17 -0.06
CA GLY A 323 3.69 18.03 0.98
C GLY A 323 3.51 19.54 0.74
N LYS A 324 2.74 19.94 -0.27
CA LYS A 324 2.53 21.34 -0.68
C LYS A 324 1.24 21.91 -0.08
N ALA A 325 1.22 22.06 1.24
CA ALA A 325 0.11 22.58 2.03
C ALA A 325 -0.53 23.88 1.49
N GLN A 326 0.28 24.89 1.16
CA GLN A 326 -0.22 26.19 0.67
C GLN A 326 -0.81 26.08 -0.75
N SER A 327 -0.24 25.22 -1.59
CA SER A 327 -0.78 24.92 -2.93
C SER A 327 -2.15 24.27 -2.81
N ALA A 328 -2.28 23.27 -1.93
CA ALA A 328 -3.54 22.60 -1.62
C ALA A 328 -4.62 23.59 -1.14
N GLN A 329 -4.27 24.49 -0.21
CA GLN A 329 -5.19 25.53 0.27
C GLN A 329 -5.63 26.49 -0.84
N ASN A 330 -4.73 26.89 -1.73
CA ASN A 330 -5.06 27.76 -2.87
C ASN A 330 -5.92 27.05 -3.92
N VAL A 331 -5.71 25.75 -4.15
CA VAL A 331 -6.55 24.93 -5.03
C VAL A 331 -7.95 24.79 -4.45
N ILE A 332 -8.10 24.51 -3.15
CA ILE A 332 -9.43 24.42 -2.52
C ILE A 332 -10.11 25.76 -2.41
N ARG A 333 -9.41 26.86 -2.12
CA ARG A 333 -10.05 28.18 -2.12
C ARG A 333 -10.69 28.47 -3.48
N ARG A 334 -9.99 28.18 -4.59
CA ARG A 334 -10.58 28.23 -5.93
C ARG A 334 -11.74 27.25 -6.09
N GLY A 335 -11.62 26.04 -5.56
CA GLY A 335 -12.70 25.06 -5.50
C GLY A 335 -13.95 25.57 -4.79
N THR A 336 -13.81 26.31 -3.68
CA THR A 336 -14.93 26.86 -2.91
C THR A 336 -15.63 28.02 -3.62
N GLU A 337 -14.89 28.82 -4.39
CA GLU A 337 -15.45 29.89 -5.23
C GLU A 337 -16.22 29.31 -6.43
N MET A 338 -15.69 28.25 -7.04
CA MET A 338 -16.29 27.61 -8.21
C MET A 338 -17.45 26.66 -7.84
N CYS A 339 -17.40 26.05 -6.66
CA CYS A 339 -18.40 25.12 -6.12
C CYS A 339 -18.95 25.61 -4.77
N PRO A 340 -19.72 26.70 -4.73
CA PRO A 340 -20.22 27.25 -3.45
C PRO A 340 -21.29 26.35 -2.80
N LYS A 341 -22.01 25.54 -3.59
CA LYS A 341 -23.11 24.69 -3.09
C LYS A 341 -22.67 23.33 -2.54
N SER A 342 -21.44 22.89 -2.85
CA SER A 342 -20.98 21.55 -2.44
C SER A 342 -20.44 21.56 -1.02
N GLU A 343 -21.04 20.77 -0.14
CA GLU A 343 -20.67 20.65 1.27
C GLU A 343 -19.26 20.08 1.43
N ASP A 344 -18.94 19.03 0.67
CA ASP A 344 -17.69 18.28 0.82
C ASP A 344 -16.44 19.12 0.51
N VAL A 345 -16.54 20.07 -0.43
CA VAL A 345 -15.42 20.97 -0.76
C VAL A 345 -15.13 21.93 0.39
N TRP A 346 -16.18 22.42 1.06
CA TRP A 346 -16.04 23.27 2.23
C TRP A 346 -15.53 22.50 3.45
N LEU A 347 -15.97 21.26 3.66
CA LEU A 347 -15.46 20.38 4.73
C LEU A 347 -13.95 20.13 4.56
N GLU A 348 -13.51 19.83 3.35
CA GLU A 348 -12.09 19.62 3.06
C GLU A 348 -11.29 20.93 3.18
N ALA A 349 -11.87 22.09 2.82
CA ALA A 349 -11.25 23.40 3.06
C ALA A 349 -11.00 23.67 4.55
N ILE A 350 -12.01 23.39 5.37
CA ILE A 350 -11.96 23.53 6.83
C ILE A 350 -10.90 22.58 7.40
N ARG A 351 -10.92 21.31 7.00
CA ARG A 351 -9.94 20.31 7.43
C ARG A 351 -8.50 20.70 7.09
N LEU A 352 -8.23 21.10 5.85
CA LEU A 352 -6.88 21.50 5.41
C LEU A 352 -6.38 22.73 6.17
N SER A 353 -7.24 23.72 6.39
CA SER A 353 -6.86 24.92 7.15
C SER A 353 -6.66 24.64 8.64
N ALA A 354 -7.42 23.70 9.22
CA ALA A 354 -7.26 23.25 10.60
C ALA A 354 -5.98 22.42 10.81
N SER A 355 -5.69 21.48 9.91
CA SER A 355 -4.49 20.64 9.93
C SER A 355 -3.19 21.45 9.90
N HIS A 356 -3.19 22.56 9.16
CA HIS A 356 -2.04 23.47 9.07
C HIS A 356 -2.01 24.57 10.15
N GLY A 357 -2.75 24.39 11.26
CA GLY A 357 -2.65 25.24 12.45
C GLY A 357 -3.36 26.61 12.36
N ASN A 358 -3.96 26.95 11.21
CA ASN A 358 -4.62 28.23 10.99
C ASN A 358 -6.11 28.17 11.37
N LYS A 359 -6.42 27.89 12.64
CA LYS A 359 -7.79 27.83 13.18
C LYS A 359 -8.62 29.09 12.88
N ALA A 360 -7.99 30.27 12.91
CA ALA A 360 -8.66 31.54 12.59
C ALA A 360 -9.19 31.57 11.13
N ASN A 361 -8.39 31.10 10.17
CA ASN A 361 -8.82 31.02 8.78
C ASN A 361 -9.89 29.94 8.58
N ALA A 362 -9.80 28.83 9.31
CA ALA A 362 -10.82 27.80 9.30
C ALA A 362 -12.19 28.35 9.75
N LYS A 363 -12.24 29.22 10.77
CA LYS A 363 -13.48 29.90 11.20
C LYS A 363 -14.06 30.82 10.14
N ILE A 364 -13.21 31.57 9.43
CA ILE A 364 -13.65 32.44 8.32
C ILE A 364 -14.21 31.58 7.18
N LEU A 365 -13.53 30.48 6.84
CA LEU A 365 -13.99 29.54 5.83
C LEU A 365 -15.31 28.87 6.23
N ALA A 366 -15.46 28.45 7.49
CA ALA A 366 -16.72 27.92 8.01
C ALA A 366 -17.86 28.94 7.95
N ALA A 367 -17.60 30.21 8.31
CA ALA A 367 -18.59 31.26 8.19
C ALA A 367 -18.99 31.52 6.72
N ASN A 368 -18.05 31.45 5.79
CA ASN A 368 -18.35 31.58 4.35
C ASN A 368 -19.09 30.35 3.82
N ALA A 369 -18.74 29.15 4.28
CA ALA A 369 -19.43 27.92 3.96
C ALA A 369 -20.89 27.98 4.39
N ILE A 370 -21.17 28.39 5.62
CA ILE A 370 -22.54 28.57 6.15
C ILE A 370 -23.32 29.62 5.36
N LYS A 371 -22.71 30.75 4.98
CA LYS A 371 -23.37 31.75 4.13
C LYS A 371 -23.76 31.19 2.75
N SER A 372 -22.96 30.28 2.21
CA SER A 372 -23.18 29.68 0.90
C SER A 372 -24.14 28.49 0.92
N ASN A 373 -24.11 27.71 2.01
CA ASN A 373 -24.98 26.58 2.27
C ASN A 373 -25.32 26.52 3.77
N ASP A 374 -26.46 27.11 4.12
CA ASP A 374 -26.97 27.18 5.48
C ASP A 374 -27.74 25.92 5.91
N ARG A 375 -28.09 25.04 4.96
CA ARG A 375 -28.86 23.80 5.17
C ARG A 375 -28.00 22.56 5.49
N SER A 376 -26.68 22.66 5.39
CA SER A 376 -25.79 21.53 5.66
C SER A 376 -25.55 21.34 7.15
N VAL A 377 -26.01 20.22 7.69
CA VAL A 377 -25.74 19.82 9.08
C VAL A 377 -24.26 19.60 9.34
N LYS A 378 -23.54 18.98 8.40
CA LYS A 378 -22.12 18.65 8.56
C LYS A 378 -21.25 19.89 8.73
N LEU A 379 -21.53 20.95 7.97
CA LEU A 379 -20.81 22.22 8.08
C LEU A 379 -21.01 22.88 9.45
N TRP A 380 -22.21 22.81 10.01
CA TRP A 380 -22.49 23.34 11.35
C TRP A 380 -21.79 22.55 12.46
N VAL A 381 -21.71 21.22 12.32
CA VAL A 381 -20.98 20.36 13.28
C VAL A 381 -19.48 20.61 13.23
N GLU A 382 -18.88 20.72 12.03
CA GLU A 382 -17.47 21.08 11.89
C GLU A 382 -17.19 22.50 12.42
N ALA A 383 -18.08 23.47 12.15
CA ALA A 383 -17.97 24.82 12.70
C ALA A 383 -17.99 24.82 14.24
N MET A 384 -18.81 23.98 14.86
CA MET A 384 -18.80 23.75 16.31
C MET A 384 -17.48 23.14 16.78
N GLY A 385 -16.93 22.16 16.06
CA GLY A 385 -15.65 21.53 16.37
C GLY A 385 -14.46 22.48 16.35
N LEU A 386 -14.51 23.53 15.52
CA LEU A 386 -13.46 24.56 15.45
C LEU A 386 -13.46 25.55 16.62
N GLU A 387 -14.53 25.61 17.41
CA GLU A 387 -14.63 26.49 18.57
C GLU A 387 -14.09 25.80 19.83
N ASP A 388 -13.23 26.48 20.59
CA ASP A 388 -12.68 25.92 21.83
C ASP A 388 -13.61 26.20 23.03
N GLN A 389 -14.36 27.32 23.00
CA GLN A 389 -15.20 27.78 24.12
C GLN A 389 -16.62 27.17 24.07
N PRO A 390 -17.15 26.61 25.18
CA PRO A 390 -18.48 25.98 25.19
C PRO A 390 -19.61 26.97 24.89
N LEU A 391 -19.51 28.21 25.39
CA LEU A 391 -20.47 29.28 25.06
C LEU A 391 -20.48 29.62 23.56
N ALA A 392 -19.33 29.56 22.89
CA ALA A 392 -19.25 29.79 21.45
C ALA A 392 -19.90 28.63 20.68
N LYS A 393 -19.65 27.38 21.10
CA LYS A 393 -20.31 26.18 20.55
C LYS A 393 -21.83 26.27 20.67
N LYS A 394 -22.36 26.61 21.85
CA LYS A 394 -23.80 26.83 22.08
C LYS A 394 -24.37 27.89 21.14
N ARG A 395 -23.67 29.01 20.94
CA ARG A 395 -24.10 30.08 20.01
C ARG A 395 -24.13 29.61 18.55
N VAL A 396 -23.13 28.83 18.12
CA VAL A 396 -23.09 28.26 16.77
C VAL A 396 -24.25 27.29 16.58
N LEU A 397 -24.50 26.40 17.54
CA LEU A 397 -25.61 25.44 17.46
C LEU A 397 -27.00 26.11 17.52
N ARG A 398 -27.19 27.14 18.34
CA ARG A 398 -28.46 27.89 18.35
C ARG A 398 -28.74 28.53 16.99
N LYS A 399 -27.73 29.13 16.36
CA LYS A 399 -27.85 29.62 14.98
C LYS A 399 -28.12 28.47 14.00
N ALA A 400 -27.45 27.34 14.17
CA ALA A 400 -27.66 26.17 13.33
C ALA A 400 -29.11 25.67 13.41
N LEU A 401 -29.71 25.68 14.60
CA LEU A 401 -31.11 25.31 14.81
C LEU A 401 -32.12 26.32 14.23
N ASP A 402 -31.76 27.61 14.18
CA ASP A 402 -32.59 28.62 13.50
C ASP A 402 -32.66 28.37 11.98
N HIS A 403 -31.56 27.89 11.38
CA HIS A 403 -31.50 27.56 9.95
C HIS A 403 -32.01 26.14 9.63
N ILE A 404 -31.69 25.16 10.48
CA ILE A 404 -32.01 23.74 10.30
C ILE A 404 -32.68 23.19 11.57
N PRO A 405 -33.98 23.45 11.76
CA PRO A 405 -34.70 22.96 12.92
C PRO A 405 -34.98 21.44 12.85
N GLN A 406 -34.93 20.82 11.66
CA GLN A 406 -35.33 19.42 11.45
C GLN A 406 -34.22 18.38 11.68
N SER A 407 -32.97 18.79 11.91
CA SER A 407 -31.86 17.86 12.02
C SER A 407 -31.68 17.33 13.44
N VAL A 408 -31.86 16.02 13.63
CA VAL A 408 -31.67 15.34 14.91
C VAL A 408 -30.25 15.49 15.44
N ALA A 409 -29.24 15.41 14.56
CA ALA A 409 -27.83 15.49 14.96
C ALA A 409 -27.49 16.83 15.65
N ILE A 410 -27.97 17.96 15.14
CA ILE A 410 -27.73 19.28 15.74
C ILE A 410 -28.42 19.38 17.10
N TRP A 411 -29.65 18.87 17.22
CA TRP A 411 -30.34 18.82 18.51
C TRP A 411 -29.62 17.95 19.53
N LYS A 412 -29.08 16.79 19.14
CA LYS A 412 -28.27 15.94 20.02
C LYS A 412 -27.02 16.65 20.52
N GLU A 413 -26.23 17.23 19.61
CA GLU A 413 -25.02 17.97 19.99
C GLU A 413 -25.35 19.19 20.85
N ALA A 414 -26.48 19.87 20.58
CA ALA A 414 -26.93 21.00 21.39
C ALA A 414 -27.28 20.56 22.82
N VAL A 415 -28.03 19.45 22.96
CA VAL A 415 -28.41 18.91 24.27
C VAL A 415 -27.20 18.40 25.04
N ASN A 416 -26.24 17.74 24.39
CA ASN A 416 -25.01 17.25 25.04
C ASN A 416 -24.12 18.37 25.59
N LEU A 417 -24.19 19.58 25.02
CA LEU A 417 -23.43 20.74 25.49
C LEU A 417 -24.13 21.53 26.59
N GLU A 418 -25.43 21.32 26.82
CA GLU A 418 -26.14 22.00 27.91
C GLU A 418 -25.83 21.30 29.25
N GLU A 419 -25.34 22.09 30.21
CA GLU A 419 -24.93 21.61 31.54
C GLU A 419 -26.13 21.55 32.49
N ASP A 420 -27.11 22.44 32.30
CA ASP A 420 -28.31 22.54 33.12
C ASP A 420 -29.38 21.55 32.63
N PRO A 421 -29.83 20.60 33.49
CA PRO A 421 -30.87 19.64 33.13
C PRO A 421 -32.22 20.30 32.78
N SER A 422 -32.50 21.50 33.27
CA SER A 422 -33.71 22.26 32.93
C SER A 422 -33.68 22.77 31.48
N ASP A 423 -32.53 23.29 31.04
CA ASP A 423 -32.37 23.85 29.71
C ASP A 423 -32.32 22.73 28.67
N ALA A 424 -31.68 21.60 29.01
CA ALA A 424 -31.72 20.38 28.22
C ALA A 424 -33.16 19.87 28.01
N LYS A 425 -34.02 19.89 29.06
CA LYS A 425 -35.44 19.53 28.95
C LYS A 425 -36.19 20.46 28.01
N LEU A 426 -36.02 21.77 28.15
CA LEU A 426 -36.69 22.75 27.29
C LEU A 426 -36.28 22.58 25.82
N MET A 427 -34.99 22.35 25.57
CA MET A 427 -34.46 22.10 24.23
C MET A 427 -35.01 20.79 23.66
N LEU A 428 -35.05 19.70 24.43
CA LEU A 428 -35.62 18.42 24.00
C LEU A 428 -37.14 18.49 23.77
N ALA A 429 -37.88 19.22 24.60
CA ALA A 429 -39.31 19.45 24.39
C ALA A 429 -39.56 20.20 23.07
N LYS A 430 -38.80 21.27 22.80
CA LYS A 430 -38.87 21.97 21.51
C LYS A 430 -38.44 21.08 20.34
N ALA A 431 -37.40 20.26 20.53
CA ALA A 431 -36.90 19.36 19.50
C ALA A 431 -37.93 18.30 19.12
N THR A 432 -38.63 17.72 20.10
CA THR A 432 -39.65 16.68 19.90
C THR A 432 -40.95 17.23 19.28
N GLU A 433 -41.27 18.52 19.49
CA GLU A 433 -42.36 19.20 18.77
C GLU A 433 -42.03 19.44 17.30
N ILE A 434 -40.78 19.79 17.00
CA ILE A 434 -40.31 20.06 15.63
C ILE A 434 -40.04 18.77 14.86
N ILE A 435 -39.48 17.77 15.53
CA ILE A 435 -39.11 16.46 14.95
C ILE A 435 -39.91 15.36 15.69
N PRO A 436 -41.20 15.19 15.37
CA PRO A 436 -42.02 14.20 16.03
C PRO A 436 -41.60 12.75 15.69
N LEU A 437 -40.91 12.52 14.57
CA LEU A 437 -40.54 11.18 14.10
C LEU A 437 -39.28 10.60 14.76
N SER A 438 -38.46 11.40 15.45
CA SER A 438 -37.19 10.91 16.00
C SER A 438 -37.37 10.28 17.37
N VAL A 439 -37.21 8.97 17.44
CA VAL A 439 -37.39 8.18 18.67
C VAL A 439 -36.37 8.56 19.76
N GLU A 440 -35.11 8.73 19.38
CA GLU A 440 -34.02 8.99 20.32
C GLU A 440 -34.22 10.28 21.14
N LEU A 441 -34.78 11.34 20.53
CA LEU A 441 -35.08 12.59 21.24
C LEU A 441 -36.22 12.41 22.25
N TRP A 442 -37.23 11.63 21.90
CA TRP A 442 -38.32 11.28 22.82
C TRP A 442 -37.81 10.45 24.01
N LEU A 443 -36.90 9.50 23.76
CA LEU A 443 -36.29 8.68 24.80
C LEU A 443 -35.37 9.50 25.71
N ALA A 444 -34.57 10.41 25.13
CA ALA A 444 -33.75 11.34 25.91
C ALA A 444 -34.62 12.23 26.80
N LEU A 445 -35.70 12.80 26.25
CA LEU A 445 -36.65 13.61 27.02
C LEU A 445 -37.26 12.81 28.19
N ALA A 446 -37.73 11.59 27.92
CA ALA A 446 -38.33 10.73 28.94
C ALA A 446 -37.35 10.33 30.07
N ARG A 447 -36.04 10.23 29.77
CA ARG A 447 -35.00 9.94 30.78
C ARG A 447 -34.69 11.12 31.69
N LEU A 448 -34.81 12.36 31.18
CA LEU A 448 -34.55 13.58 31.95
C LEU A 448 -35.76 14.02 32.79
N GLU A 449 -36.97 13.72 32.33
CA GLU A 449 -38.22 14.14 32.98
C GLU A 449 -38.57 13.36 34.25
N THR A 450 -39.52 13.91 35.01
CA THR A 450 -40.14 13.21 36.15
C THR A 450 -41.00 12.05 35.64
N PRO A 451 -41.25 10.99 36.44
CA PRO A 451 -41.97 9.80 35.96
C PRO A 451 -43.40 10.10 35.46
N GLU A 452 -44.08 11.10 36.03
CA GLU A 452 -45.42 11.50 35.61
C GLU A 452 -45.44 12.24 34.27
N GLU A 453 -44.47 13.13 34.05
CA GLU A 453 -44.32 13.87 32.80
C GLU A 453 -43.78 12.96 31.69
N ALA A 454 -42.82 12.10 32.03
CA ALA A 454 -42.27 11.10 31.13
C ALA A 454 -43.37 10.19 30.58
N GLN A 455 -44.37 9.81 31.39
CA GLN A 455 -45.52 9.05 30.90
C GLN A 455 -46.35 9.84 29.87
N LYS A 456 -46.55 11.15 30.06
CA LYS A 456 -47.23 12.01 29.08
C LYS A 456 -46.41 12.15 27.80
N VAL A 457 -45.10 12.33 27.92
CA VAL A 457 -44.17 12.42 26.79
C VAL A 457 -44.14 11.13 26.00
N LEU A 458 -44.02 9.97 26.64
CA LEU A 458 -44.05 8.68 25.96
C LEU A 458 -45.41 8.41 25.30
N ASN A 459 -46.52 8.87 25.89
CA ASN A 459 -47.83 8.79 25.25
C ASN A 459 -47.97 9.72 24.04
N LYS A 460 -47.34 10.90 24.05
CA LYS A 460 -47.22 11.77 22.87
C LYS A 460 -46.33 11.11 21.80
N ALA A 461 -45.20 10.56 22.22
CA ALA A 461 -44.24 9.88 21.34
C ALA A 461 -44.86 8.67 20.64
N ARG A 462 -45.67 7.86 21.34
CA ARG A 462 -46.44 6.75 20.73
C ARG A 462 -47.42 7.17 19.65
N LYS A 463 -48.04 8.35 19.80
CA LYS A 463 -48.96 8.89 18.79
C LYS A 463 -48.20 9.43 17.58
N ALA A 464 -47.03 10.00 17.81
CA ALA A 464 -46.16 10.54 16.77
C ALA A 464 -45.45 9.43 15.97
N VAL A 465 -45.00 8.37 16.65
CA VAL A 465 -44.29 7.23 16.09
C VAL A 465 -44.87 5.94 16.65
N PRO A 466 -45.94 5.39 16.04
CA PRO A 466 -46.52 4.14 16.53
C PRO A 466 -45.73 2.90 16.03
N ALA A 467 -44.84 3.08 15.04
CA ALA A 467 -44.03 2.02 14.44
C ALA A 467 -42.78 1.67 15.24
N SER A 468 -42.41 2.47 16.24
CA SER A 468 -41.17 2.26 17.00
C SER A 468 -41.40 1.42 18.25
N PHE A 469 -40.70 0.29 18.33
CA PHE A 469 -40.70 -0.60 19.49
C PHE A 469 -39.97 -0.01 20.70
N GLU A 470 -38.95 0.81 20.50
CA GLU A 470 -38.12 1.38 21.59
C GLU A 470 -38.95 2.23 22.56
N ILE A 471 -39.94 2.97 22.06
CA ILE A 471 -40.87 3.76 22.90
C ILE A 471 -41.72 2.84 23.79
N TRP A 472 -42.12 1.68 23.27
CA TRP A 472 -42.87 0.69 24.04
C TRP A 472 -42.02 0.07 25.14
N ILE A 473 -40.78 -0.29 24.83
CA ILE A 473 -39.81 -0.80 25.80
C ILE A 473 -39.51 0.25 26.87
N ALA A 474 -39.19 1.49 26.49
CA ALA A 474 -38.89 2.56 27.44
C ALA A 474 -40.08 2.88 28.35
N ALA A 475 -41.30 2.84 27.81
CA ALA A 475 -42.49 2.99 28.64
C ALA A 475 -42.72 1.80 29.57
N ALA A 476 -42.42 0.57 29.14
CA ALA A 476 -42.47 -0.60 30.01
C ALA A 476 -41.44 -0.46 31.15
N ARG A 477 -40.23 0.03 30.85
CA ARG A 477 -39.16 0.30 31.84
C ARG A 477 -39.57 1.38 32.85
N LEU A 478 -40.20 2.46 32.39
CA LEU A 478 -40.73 3.49 33.27
C LEU A 478 -41.80 2.94 34.23
N GLN A 479 -42.66 2.04 33.76
CA GLN A 479 -43.67 1.39 34.60
C GLN A 479 -43.04 0.44 35.63
N GLU A 480 -41.94 -0.23 35.29
CA GLU A 480 -41.17 -1.05 36.23
C GLU A 480 -40.53 -0.19 37.33
N GLN A 481 -39.90 0.94 36.97
CA GLN A 481 -39.30 1.87 37.94
C GLN A 481 -40.31 2.51 38.89
N THR A 482 -41.53 2.75 38.43
CA THR A 482 -42.63 3.29 39.24
C THR A 482 -43.36 2.20 40.06
N GLY A 483 -42.98 0.92 39.90
CA GLY A 483 -43.55 -0.21 40.64
C GLY A 483 -44.87 -0.75 40.09
N GLN A 484 -45.32 -0.32 38.90
CA GLN A 484 -46.57 -0.78 38.29
C GLN A 484 -46.37 -2.07 37.46
N THR A 485 -46.03 -3.16 38.14
CA THR A 485 -45.63 -4.45 37.52
C THR A 485 -46.68 -5.03 36.56
N GLN A 486 -47.97 -4.93 36.91
CA GLN A 486 -49.06 -5.42 36.05
C GLN A 486 -49.22 -4.62 34.75
N MET A 487 -48.84 -3.34 34.76
CA MET A 487 -48.96 -2.47 33.59
C MET A 487 -47.84 -2.74 32.58
N VAL A 488 -46.67 -3.22 33.01
CA VAL A 488 -45.54 -3.60 32.13
C VAL A 488 -46.00 -4.61 31.07
N ALA A 489 -46.62 -5.71 31.52
CA ALA A 489 -47.16 -6.76 30.65
C ALA A 489 -48.22 -6.22 29.67
N LYS A 490 -49.16 -5.39 30.15
CA LYS A 490 -50.22 -4.80 29.32
C LYS A 490 -49.67 -3.78 28.31
N VAL A 491 -48.63 -3.04 28.68
CA VAL A 491 -47.96 -2.09 27.80
C VAL A 491 -47.26 -2.82 26.67
N MET A 492 -46.56 -3.92 26.96
CA MET A 492 -45.91 -4.72 25.92
C MET A 492 -46.91 -5.44 25.01
N GLU A 493 -48.00 -6.00 25.55
CA GLU A 493 -49.07 -6.60 24.75
C GLU A 493 -49.69 -5.59 23.77
N ARG A 494 -49.98 -4.37 24.24
CA ARG A 494 -50.47 -3.27 23.39
C ARG A 494 -49.42 -2.86 22.36
N GLY A 495 -48.14 -2.82 22.75
CA GLY A 495 -47.03 -2.49 21.88
C GLY A 495 -46.91 -3.47 20.72
N VAL A 496 -46.87 -4.77 20.99
CA VAL A 496 -46.81 -5.81 19.96
C VAL A 496 -48.02 -5.76 19.03
N LYS A 497 -49.24 -5.56 19.56
CA LYS A 497 -50.44 -5.38 18.71
C LYS A 497 -50.37 -4.13 17.82
N SER A 498 -49.83 -3.03 18.34
CA SER A 498 -49.64 -1.79 17.58
C SER A 498 -48.60 -1.98 16.47
N LEU A 499 -47.45 -2.58 16.79
CA LEU A 499 -46.37 -2.86 15.84
C LEU A 499 -46.81 -3.87 14.77
N ALA A 500 -47.57 -4.89 15.14
CA ALA A 500 -48.15 -5.84 14.22
C ALA A 500 -49.15 -5.16 13.25
N ARG A 501 -49.96 -4.22 13.74
CA ARG A 501 -50.90 -3.45 12.90
C ARG A 501 -50.17 -2.56 11.89
N GLU A 502 -49.02 -2.02 12.26
CA GLU A 502 -48.22 -1.15 11.39
C GLU A 502 -47.17 -1.91 10.58
N SER A 503 -47.17 -3.25 10.64
CA SER A 503 -46.19 -4.12 9.98
C SER A 503 -44.72 -3.81 10.32
N ALA A 504 -44.47 -3.22 11.50
CA ALA A 504 -43.15 -2.82 12.00
C ALA A 504 -42.58 -3.81 13.04
N MET A 505 -42.94 -5.09 12.92
CA MET A 505 -42.44 -6.13 13.82
C MET A 505 -40.99 -6.49 13.50
N LEU A 506 -40.13 -6.42 14.53
CA LEU A 506 -38.74 -6.87 14.46
C LEU A 506 -38.65 -8.39 14.30
N LYS A 507 -37.46 -8.84 13.88
CA LYS A 507 -37.13 -10.27 13.94
C LYS A 507 -37.03 -10.70 15.40
N ARG A 508 -37.31 -11.97 15.65
CA ARG A 508 -37.22 -12.60 16.97
C ARG A 508 -35.85 -12.41 17.64
N GLU A 509 -34.76 -12.58 16.89
CA GLU A 509 -33.40 -12.39 17.40
C GLU A 509 -33.14 -10.95 17.87
N GLU A 510 -33.69 -9.98 17.15
CA GLU A 510 -33.60 -8.56 17.52
C GLU A 510 -34.39 -8.30 18.80
N TRP A 511 -35.57 -8.89 18.98
CA TRP A 511 -36.32 -8.81 20.24
C TRP A 511 -35.57 -9.42 21.43
N ILE A 512 -34.90 -10.55 21.23
CA ILE A 512 -34.05 -11.16 22.26
C ILE A 512 -32.89 -10.22 22.59
N SER A 513 -32.23 -9.62 21.60
CA SER A 513 -31.16 -8.64 21.84
C SER A 513 -31.65 -7.42 22.63
N GLN A 514 -32.87 -6.94 22.36
CA GLN A 514 -33.46 -5.83 23.11
C GLN A 514 -33.82 -6.23 24.55
N ALA A 515 -34.25 -7.48 24.77
CA ALA A 515 -34.48 -8.04 26.09
C ALA A 515 -33.15 -8.15 26.88
N GLU A 516 -32.06 -8.58 26.24
CA GLU A 516 -30.72 -8.61 26.81
C GLU A 516 -30.24 -7.21 27.24
N ILE A 517 -30.51 -6.17 26.43
CA ILE A 517 -30.21 -4.77 26.81
C ILE A 517 -31.07 -4.32 28.01
N CYS A 518 -32.33 -4.76 28.10
CA CYS A 518 -33.16 -4.47 29.28
C CYS A 518 -32.60 -5.11 30.55
N GLU A 519 -32.06 -6.33 30.46
CA GLU A 519 -31.40 -7.03 31.57
C GLU A 519 -30.12 -6.31 32.00
N GLU A 520 -29.29 -5.85 31.04
CA GLU A 520 -28.11 -5.03 31.34
C GLU A 520 -28.43 -3.75 32.12
N GLU A 521 -29.54 -3.12 31.79
CA GLU A 521 -30.03 -1.92 32.47
C GLU A 521 -30.74 -2.23 33.81
N GLY A 522 -30.93 -3.50 34.16
CA GLY A 522 -31.57 -3.94 35.41
C GLY A 522 -33.10 -3.99 35.39
N ALA A 523 -33.73 -3.92 34.22
CA ALA A 523 -35.19 -3.95 34.05
C ALA A 523 -35.68 -5.39 33.73
N VAL A 524 -35.69 -6.26 34.73
CA VAL A 524 -35.94 -7.70 34.59
C VAL A 524 -37.39 -8.00 34.19
N LEU A 525 -38.37 -7.28 34.74
CA LEU A 525 -39.78 -7.53 34.43
C LEU A 525 -40.13 -7.10 33.00
N THR A 526 -39.48 -6.05 32.49
CA THR A 526 -39.63 -5.70 31.07
C THR A 526 -39.04 -6.74 30.14
N CYS A 527 -37.87 -7.29 30.46
CA CYS A 527 -37.26 -8.38 29.71
C CYS A 527 -38.21 -9.60 29.65
N GLN A 528 -38.76 -10.01 30.80
CA GLN A 528 -39.74 -11.08 30.86
C GLN A 528 -41.00 -10.80 30.02
N ALA A 529 -41.51 -9.57 30.07
CA ALA A 529 -42.69 -9.17 29.29
C ALA A 529 -42.40 -9.14 27.78
N ILE A 530 -41.22 -8.68 27.35
CA ILE A 530 -40.79 -8.68 25.95
C ILE A 530 -40.79 -10.12 25.43
N ILE A 531 -40.10 -11.03 26.12
CA ILE A 531 -39.98 -12.43 25.68
C ILE A 531 -41.34 -13.11 25.64
N ARG A 532 -42.18 -12.91 26.66
CA ARG A 532 -43.50 -13.53 26.73
C ARG A 532 -44.37 -13.20 25.52
N GLU A 533 -44.31 -11.97 25.03
CA GLU A 533 -45.17 -11.51 23.93
C GLU A 533 -44.51 -11.72 22.55
N THR A 534 -43.18 -11.81 22.47
CA THR A 534 -42.45 -11.80 21.18
C THR A 534 -41.91 -13.17 20.76
N LEU A 535 -41.63 -14.06 21.71
CA LEU A 535 -40.96 -15.34 21.42
C LEU A 535 -41.82 -16.32 20.59
N GLY A 536 -43.14 -16.24 20.72
CA GLY A 536 -44.09 -17.03 19.92
C GLY A 536 -44.48 -16.39 18.58
N TRP A 537 -44.01 -15.17 18.29
CA TRP A 537 -44.40 -14.47 17.07
C TRP A 537 -43.58 -14.92 15.86
N GLY A 538 -44.27 -15.30 14.77
CA GLY A 538 -43.64 -15.67 13.50
C GLY A 538 -43.10 -17.10 13.42
N LEU A 539 -43.43 -17.97 14.40
CA LEU A 539 -43.12 -19.40 14.34
C LEU A 539 -44.40 -20.19 14.10
N ASP A 540 -44.38 -21.11 13.14
CA ASP A 540 -45.45 -22.08 12.92
C ASP A 540 -45.58 -23.01 14.14
N GLU A 541 -46.77 -23.61 14.33
CA GLU A 541 -47.11 -24.46 15.49
C GLU A 541 -46.50 -25.87 15.39
N ASP A 542 -45.20 -25.96 15.10
CA ASP A 542 -44.48 -27.21 14.91
C ASP A 542 -43.57 -27.59 16.10
N ASP A 543 -43.24 -28.87 16.22
CA ASP A 543 -42.37 -29.43 17.26
C ASP A 543 -40.94 -28.86 17.24
N ASP A 544 -40.49 -28.30 16.11
CA ASP A 544 -39.17 -27.67 15.96
C ASP A 544 -39.02 -26.40 16.80
N ARG A 545 -40.13 -25.70 17.09
CA ARG A 545 -40.20 -24.49 17.93
C ARG A 545 -39.50 -24.69 19.28
N LYS A 546 -39.64 -25.89 19.85
CA LYS A 546 -38.99 -26.27 21.11
C LYS A 546 -37.47 -26.22 20.99
N GLN A 547 -36.91 -26.82 19.94
CA GLN A 547 -35.46 -26.87 19.76
C GLN A 547 -34.91 -25.46 19.57
N ILE A 548 -35.60 -24.63 18.78
CA ILE A 548 -35.18 -23.26 18.54
C ILE A 548 -35.19 -22.43 19.84
N TRP A 549 -36.23 -22.53 20.67
CA TRP A 549 -36.25 -21.82 21.97
C TRP A 549 -35.20 -22.31 22.96
N LEU A 550 -34.89 -23.62 22.96
CA LEU A 550 -33.80 -24.16 23.77
C LEU A 550 -32.44 -23.63 23.31
N ASP A 551 -32.24 -23.51 22.00
CA ASP A 551 -30.99 -23.00 21.45
C ASP A 551 -30.85 -21.49 21.65
N ASP A 552 -31.95 -20.72 21.57
CA ASP A 552 -31.95 -19.30 21.95
C ASP A 552 -31.64 -19.10 23.43
N ALA A 553 -32.26 -19.89 24.32
CA ALA A 553 -32.01 -19.82 25.75
C ALA A 553 -30.54 -20.12 26.08
N LYS A 554 -29.96 -21.14 25.43
CA LYS A 554 -28.51 -21.43 25.54
C LYS A 554 -27.66 -20.30 24.97
N ALA A 555 -28.06 -19.67 23.87
CA ALA A 555 -27.35 -18.52 23.31
C ALA A 555 -27.32 -17.33 24.28
N SER A 556 -28.45 -16.99 24.90
CA SER A 556 -28.51 -15.93 25.93
C SER A 556 -27.73 -16.31 27.20
N THR A 557 -27.74 -17.59 27.57
CA THR A 557 -26.91 -18.10 28.69
C THR A 557 -25.42 -17.94 28.39
N ASN A 558 -24.99 -18.28 27.17
CA ASN A 558 -23.59 -18.12 26.73
C ASN A 558 -23.15 -16.66 26.67
N ARG A 559 -24.09 -15.73 26.47
CA ARG A 559 -23.85 -14.27 26.54
C ARG A 559 -23.84 -13.73 27.98
N GLY A 560 -24.16 -14.56 28.98
CA GLY A 560 -24.21 -14.17 30.39
C GLY A 560 -25.49 -13.43 30.79
N ARG A 561 -26.58 -13.59 30.02
CA ARG A 561 -27.88 -12.95 30.23
C ARG A 561 -28.86 -13.99 30.77
N TYR A 562 -28.82 -14.20 32.08
CA TYR A 562 -29.50 -15.31 32.74
C TYR A 562 -30.99 -15.04 32.96
N GLU A 563 -31.39 -13.79 33.21
CA GLU A 563 -32.81 -13.45 33.42
C GLU A 563 -33.60 -13.55 32.11
N THR A 564 -32.98 -13.16 31.01
CA THR A 564 -33.49 -13.36 29.64
C THR A 564 -33.68 -14.86 29.37
N ALA A 565 -32.68 -15.69 29.69
CA ALA A 565 -32.78 -17.14 29.53
C ALA A 565 -33.88 -17.76 30.41
N ARG A 566 -34.02 -17.32 31.68
CA ARG A 566 -35.12 -17.72 32.57
C ARG A 566 -36.49 -17.38 31.99
N ALA A 567 -36.64 -16.19 31.44
CA ALA A 567 -37.87 -15.76 30.80
C ALA A 567 -38.22 -16.62 29.57
N ILE A 568 -37.21 -16.99 28.76
CA ILE A 568 -37.38 -17.91 27.62
C ILE A 568 -37.82 -19.29 28.11
N TYR A 569 -37.16 -19.84 29.14
CA TYR A 569 -37.54 -21.14 29.71
C TYR A 569 -38.93 -21.12 30.34
N ALA A 570 -39.29 -20.08 31.09
CA ALA A 570 -40.61 -19.92 31.68
C ALA A 570 -41.71 -19.85 30.61
N TYR A 571 -41.44 -19.19 29.47
CA TYR A 571 -42.34 -19.19 28.33
C TYR A 571 -42.43 -20.58 27.68
N ALA A 572 -41.29 -21.22 27.43
CA ALA A 572 -41.23 -22.55 26.84
C ALA A 572 -41.95 -23.60 27.69
N ILE A 573 -41.87 -23.51 29.01
CA ILE A 573 -42.57 -24.38 29.97
C ILE A 573 -44.09 -24.21 29.89
N ARG A 574 -44.58 -22.97 29.77
CA ARG A 574 -46.03 -22.72 29.64
C ARG A 574 -46.62 -23.35 28.40
N VAL A 575 -45.87 -23.38 27.31
CA VAL A 575 -46.31 -23.97 26.03
C VAL A 575 -46.10 -25.48 26.00
N PHE A 576 -44.93 -25.96 26.46
CA PHE A 576 -44.51 -27.36 26.40
C PHE A 576 -44.40 -28.00 27.79
N TYR A 577 -45.47 -27.94 28.59
CA TYR A 577 -45.49 -28.43 29.97
C TYR A 577 -45.18 -29.94 30.10
N ASN A 578 -45.43 -30.73 29.06
CA ASN A 578 -45.32 -32.20 29.08
C ASN A 578 -43.94 -32.73 28.63
N ARG A 579 -42.99 -31.86 28.24
CA ARG A 579 -41.70 -32.29 27.70
C ARG A 579 -40.59 -32.20 28.74
N LYS A 580 -40.04 -33.37 29.13
CA LYS A 580 -38.92 -33.46 30.10
C LYS A 580 -37.69 -32.61 29.76
N SER A 581 -37.32 -32.48 28.49
CA SER A 581 -36.07 -31.81 28.11
C SER A 581 -36.08 -30.30 28.37
N VAL A 582 -37.26 -29.64 28.33
CA VAL A 582 -37.38 -28.21 28.62
C VAL A 582 -37.17 -27.96 30.11
N TRP A 583 -37.82 -28.77 30.94
CA TRP A 583 -37.64 -28.77 32.39
C TRP A 583 -36.20 -29.07 32.82
N LEU A 584 -35.56 -30.05 32.19
CA LEU A 584 -34.15 -30.38 32.48
C LEU A 584 -33.20 -29.23 32.11
N ALA A 585 -33.42 -28.57 30.96
CA ALA A 585 -32.60 -27.43 30.56
C ALA A 585 -32.79 -26.22 31.49
N ALA A 586 -34.02 -25.96 31.92
CA ALA A 586 -34.33 -24.90 32.88
C ALA A 586 -33.74 -25.19 34.27
N ALA A 587 -33.85 -26.44 34.74
CA ALA A 587 -33.26 -26.88 36.01
C ALA A 587 -31.72 -26.80 36.00
N GLU A 588 -31.08 -27.12 34.87
CA GLU A 588 -29.63 -26.96 34.72
C GLU A 588 -29.21 -25.47 34.82
N LEU A 589 -29.97 -24.57 34.19
CA LEU A 589 -29.71 -23.13 34.28
C LEU A 589 -29.85 -22.62 35.73
N GLU A 590 -30.93 -22.99 36.43
CA GLU A 590 -31.12 -22.58 37.82
C GLU A 590 -30.11 -23.23 38.77
N ARG A 591 -29.60 -24.43 38.47
CA ARG A 591 -28.53 -25.03 39.25
C ARG A 591 -27.21 -24.26 39.11
N GLN A 592 -26.92 -23.73 37.93
CA GLN A 592 -25.68 -22.99 37.66
C GLN A 592 -25.75 -21.53 38.12
N HIS A 593 -26.92 -20.88 37.99
CA HIS A 593 -27.08 -19.43 38.12
C HIS A 593 -28.24 -18.99 39.03
N GLY A 594 -28.98 -19.92 39.63
CA GLY A 594 -30.20 -19.70 40.38
C GLY A 594 -30.10 -19.70 41.88
N SER A 595 -31.19 -19.23 42.51
CA SER A 595 -31.43 -19.45 43.92
C SER A 595 -31.95 -20.87 44.13
N ARG A 596 -31.56 -21.48 45.26
CA ARG A 596 -31.94 -22.85 45.59
C ARG A 596 -33.45 -23.03 45.71
N GLU A 597 -34.14 -22.01 46.20
CA GLU A 597 -35.59 -21.97 46.34
C GLU A 597 -36.28 -21.94 44.97
N ALA A 598 -35.81 -21.10 44.03
CA ALA A 598 -36.37 -21.04 42.68
C ALA A 598 -36.19 -22.37 41.94
N LEU A 599 -35.06 -23.06 42.15
CA LEU A 599 -34.84 -24.41 41.62
C LEU A 599 -35.82 -25.42 42.19
N TRP A 600 -36.15 -25.36 43.48
CA TRP A 600 -37.12 -26.25 44.10
C TRP A 600 -38.54 -26.00 43.63
N ASP A 601 -38.93 -24.73 43.51
CA ASP A 601 -40.24 -24.36 42.98
C ASP A 601 -40.37 -24.84 41.53
N LEU A 602 -39.35 -24.60 40.71
CA LEU A 602 -39.30 -25.06 39.33
C LEU A 602 -39.36 -26.59 39.23
N LEU A 603 -38.54 -27.31 39.99
CA LEU A 603 -38.53 -28.78 39.99
C LEU A 603 -39.83 -29.35 40.57
N GLY A 604 -40.44 -28.69 41.56
CA GLY A 604 -41.74 -29.04 42.11
C GLY A 604 -42.87 -28.87 41.10
N GLU A 605 -42.85 -27.80 40.29
CA GLU A 605 -43.74 -27.63 39.14
C GLU A 605 -43.45 -28.64 38.03
N ALA A 606 -42.17 -28.95 37.79
CA ALA A 606 -41.74 -29.93 36.79
C ALA A 606 -42.25 -31.33 37.09
N VAL A 607 -42.18 -31.72 38.37
CA VAL A 607 -42.65 -33.01 38.87
C VAL A 607 -44.17 -33.14 38.79
N LYS A 608 -44.92 -32.06 39.09
CA LYS A 608 -46.39 -32.05 38.95
C LYS A 608 -46.83 -32.15 37.50
N SER A 609 -46.12 -31.49 36.59
CA SER A 609 -46.46 -31.44 35.17
C SER A 609 -45.98 -32.67 34.39
N CYS A 610 -44.83 -33.25 34.77
CA CYS A 610 -44.23 -34.43 34.16
C CYS A 610 -43.99 -35.54 35.20
N PRO A 611 -45.06 -36.21 35.70
CA PRO A 611 -44.92 -37.24 36.74
C PRO A 611 -44.13 -38.47 36.27
N THR A 612 -44.14 -38.76 34.97
CA THR A 612 -43.43 -39.89 34.34
C THR A 612 -41.91 -39.70 34.23
N SER A 613 -41.41 -38.50 34.55
CA SER A 613 -40.01 -38.14 34.33
C SER A 613 -39.15 -38.42 35.56
N GLU A 614 -38.55 -39.59 35.56
CA GLU A 614 -37.65 -40.11 36.61
C GLU A 614 -36.49 -39.17 36.92
N VAL A 615 -35.84 -38.62 35.88
CA VAL A 615 -34.66 -37.75 36.01
C VAL A 615 -34.99 -36.48 36.82
N LEU A 616 -36.20 -35.92 36.66
CA LEU A 616 -36.62 -34.72 37.38
C LEU A 616 -36.86 -35.01 38.87
N TRP A 617 -37.50 -36.14 39.19
CA TRP A 617 -37.66 -36.61 40.58
C TRP A 617 -36.31 -36.82 41.27
N MET A 618 -35.37 -37.44 40.55
CA MET A 618 -34.01 -37.70 41.03
C MET A 618 -33.22 -36.42 41.26
N GLN A 619 -33.37 -35.42 40.38
CA GLN A 619 -32.75 -34.11 40.56
C GLN A 619 -33.34 -33.38 41.78
N LEU A 620 -34.67 -33.37 41.95
CA LEU A 620 -35.31 -32.74 43.11
C LEU A 620 -34.85 -33.39 44.43
N ALA A 621 -34.83 -34.73 44.49
CA ALA A 621 -34.35 -35.46 45.65
C ALA A 621 -32.88 -35.16 45.96
N ARG A 622 -32.02 -35.10 44.93
CA ARG A 622 -30.60 -34.75 45.09
C ARG A 622 -30.41 -33.34 45.61
N GLU A 623 -31.13 -32.37 45.06
CA GLU A 623 -31.01 -30.95 45.45
C GLU A 623 -31.48 -30.70 46.90
N LYS A 624 -32.58 -31.34 47.30
CA LYS A 624 -33.09 -31.32 48.68
C LYS A 624 -32.12 -32.02 49.64
N TRP A 625 -31.52 -33.13 49.22
CA TRP A 625 -30.50 -33.82 50.00
C TRP A 625 -29.23 -32.98 50.20
N GLN A 626 -28.72 -32.34 49.14
CA GLN A 626 -27.58 -31.41 49.24
C GLN A 626 -27.88 -30.20 50.15
N ALA A 627 -29.15 -29.92 50.43
CA ALA A 627 -29.56 -28.82 51.31
C ALA A 627 -29.63 -29.22 52.79
N GLY A 628 -29.48 -30.52 53.07
CA GLY A 628 -29.62 -31.09 54.41
C GLY A 628 -31.06 -31.44 54.79
N GLU A 629 -32.04 -31.22 53.91
CA GLU A 629 -33.46 -31.57 54.14
C GLU A 629 -33.74 -33.03 53.78
N ILE A 630 -33.17 -33.94 54.57
CA ILE A 630 -33.22 -35.39 54.33
C ILE A 630 -34.66 -35.92 54.34
N ASP A 631 -35.48 -35.44 55.27
CA ASP A 631 -36.88 -35.91 55.39
C ASP A 631 -37.75 -35.43 54.22
N GLU A 632 -37.46 -34.26 53.65
CA GLU A 632 -38.15 -33.80 52.44
C GLU A 632 -37.69 -34.59 51.22
N ALA A 633 -36.41 -34.91 51.11
CA ALA A 633 -35.89 -35.78 50.04
C ALA A 633 -36.53 -37.18 50.10
N ARG A 634 -36.73 -37.75 51.30
CA ARG A 634 -37.49 -39.00 51.50
C ARG A 634 -38.94 -38.88 51.06
N LYS A 635 -39.62 -37.79 51.40
CA LYS A 635 -41.01 -37.54 50.94
C LYS A 635 -41.09 -37.41 49.42
N VAL A 636 -40.14 -36.71 48.80
CA VAL A 636 -40.06 -36.56 47.33
C VAL A 636 -39.87 -37.93 46.67
N LEU A 637 -38.95 -38.77 47.18
CA LEU A 637 -38.75 -40.13 46.67
C LEU A 637 -39.98 -41.03 46.90
N GLY A 638 -40.65 -40.88 48.05
CA GLY A 638 -41.93 -41.54 48.33
C GLY A 638 -43.03 -41.18 47.32
N LEU A 639 -43.13 -39.91 46.96
CA LEU A 639 -44.03 -39.45 45.89
C LEU A 639 -43.58 -39.95 44.51
N ALA A 640 -42.27 -40.06 44.27
CA ALA A 640 -41.72 -40.60 43.04
C ALA A 640 -42.08 -42.08 42.85
N PHE A 641 -42.08 -42.90 43.92
CA PHE A 641 -42.53 -44.30 43.88
C PHE A 641 -44.01 -44.43 43.52
N GLN A 642 -44.86 -43.53 44.04
CA GLN A 642 -46.28 -43.51 43.69
C GLN A 642 -46.51 -43.14 42.22
N ALA A 643 -45.68 -42.23 41.69
CA ALA A 643 -45.80 -41.76 40.31
C ALA A 643 -45.22 -42.76 39.29
N ASN A 644 -44.13 -43.46 39.63
CA ASN A 644 -43.41 -44.38 38.74
C ASN A 644 -43.13 -45.74 39.42
N PRO A 645 -44.11 -46.65 39.45
CA PRO A 645 -43.89 -48.01 39.95
C PRO A 645 -42.88 -48.77 39.06
N GLY A 646 -41.85 -49.36 39.66
CA GLY A 646 -40.94 -50.30 38.99
C GLY A 646 -39.70 -49.70 38.31
N ASN A 647 -39.33 -48.45 38.57
CA ASN A 647 -38.10 -47.88 38.00
C ASN A 647 -36.86 -48.09 38.90
N GLU A 648 -35.88 -48.84 38.40
CA GLU A 648 -34.62 -49.19 39.05
C GLU A 648 -33.80 -47.95 39.51
N ASP A 649 -33.80 -46.87 38.73
CA ASP A 649 -32.98 -45.70 39.02
C ASP A 649 -33.43 -44.95 40.30
N ILE A 650 -34.74 -44.89 40.55
CA ILE A 650 -35.31 -44.25 41.74
C ILE A 650 -34.99 -45.08 42.99
N TRP A 651 -35.09 -46.41 42.88
CA TRP A 651 -34.67 -47.33 43.94
C TRP A 651 -33.20 -47.16 44.30
N LEU A 652 -32.32 -47.09 43.30
CA LEU A 652 -30.88 -46.88 43.53
C LEU A 652 -30.58 -45.53 44.18
N ALA A 653 -31.29 -44.45 43.84
CA ALA A 653 -31.14 -43.17 44.55
C ALA A 653 -31.61 -43.22 45.99
N ALA A 654 -32.74 -43.87 46.27
CA ALA A 654 -33.25 -44.01 47.64
C ALA A 654 -32.26 -44.80 48.50
N VAL A 655 -31.72 -45.90 47.97
CA VAL A 655 -30.69 -46.70 48.62
C VAL A 655 -29.41 -45.88 48.84
N LYS A 656 -28.99 -45.09 47.84
CA LYS A 656 -27.82 -44.23 47.96
C LYS A 656 -27.99 -43.18 49.06
N LEU A 657 -29.15 -42.55 49.14
CA LEU A 657 -29.48 -41.55 50.15
C LEU A 657 -29.45 -42.14 51.57
N GLU A 658 -30.06 -43.32 51.77
CA GLU A 658 -30.04 -43.97 53.09
C GLU A 658 -28.66 -44.54 53.46
N ALA A 659 -27.88 -45.00 52.48
CA ALA A 659 -26.50 -45.47 52.70
C ALA A 659 -25.55 -44.35 53.11
N GLU A 660 -25.65 -43.17 52.48
CA GLU A 660 -24.80 -42.01 52.78
C GLU A 660 -25.17 -41.37 54.14
N ASN A 661 -26.42 -41.52 54.59
CA ASN A 661 -26.86 -41.10 55.92
C ASN A 661 -26.56 -42.12 57.04
N GLY A 662 -25.95 -43.27 56.71
CA GLY A 662 -25.56 -44.30 57.68
C GLY A 662 -26.67 -45.28 58.09
N GLU A 663 -27.88 -45.17 57.52
CA GLU A 663 -29.02 -46.05 57.79
C GLU A 663 -28.97 -47.33 56.93
N THR A 664 -27.90 -48.10 57.10
CA THR A 664 -27.60 -49.28 56.26
C THR A 664 -28.67 -50.38 56.30
N ASP A 665 -29.41 -50.50 57.40
CA ASP A 665 -30.49 -51.49 57.53
C ASP A 665 -31.70 -51.15 56.67
N LYS A 666 -32.08 -49.86 56.58
CA LYS A 666 -33.16 -49.40 55.69
C LYS A 666 -32.74 -49.49 54.22
N ALA A 667 -31.48 -49.16 53.91
CA ALA A 667 -30.93 -49.34 52.57
C ALA A 667 -30.96 -50.81 52.12
N ARG A 668 -30.67 -51.77 53.03
CA ARG A 668 -30.79 -53.21 52.75
C ARG A 668 -32.24 -53.66 52.55
N ALA A 669 -33.16 -53.14 53.35
CA ALA A 669 -34.59 -53.41 53.19
C ALA A 669 -35.11 -52.91 51.83
N LEU A 670 -34.78 -51.67 51.46
CA LEU A 670 -35.12 -51.09 50.16
C LEU A 670 -34.51 -51.87 48.99
N LEU A 671 -33.27 -52.37 49.11
CA LEU A 671 -32.66 -53.24 48.09
C LEU A 671 -33.34 -54.61 47.98
N ALA A 672 -33.83 -55.17 49.09
CA ALA A 672 -34.57 -56.42 49.08
C ALA A 672 -35.95 -56.25 48.43
N GLU A 673 -36.61 -55.13 48.69
CA GLU A 673 -37.88 -54.74 48.06
C GLU A 673 -37.69 -54.45 46.56
N ALA A 674 -36.67 -53.68 46.18
CA ALA A 674 -36.32 -53.43 44.78
C ALA A 674 -36.01 -54.73 44.00
N ARG A 675 -35.36 -55.72 44.64
CA ARG A 675 -35.12 -57.05 44.04
C ARG A 675 -36.37 -57.92 43.92
N GLY A 676 -37.43 -57.61 44.68
CA GLY A 676 -38.70 -58.31 44.62
C GLY A 676 -39.68 -57.68 43.61
N GLU A 677 -39.51 -56.39 43.31
CA GLU A 677 -40.35 -55.64 42.36
C GLU A 677 -39.78 -55.55 40.94
N ALA A 678 -38.46 -55.72 40.76
CA ALA A 678 -37.82 -55.93 39.44
C ALA A 678 -38.05 -57.36 38.94
#